data_AF-I4HEP7-F1
#
_entry.id   AF-I4HEP7-F1
#
_cell.length_a   1.000
_cell.length_b   1.000
_cell.length_c   1.000
_cell.angle_alpha   90.00
_cell.angle_beta   90.00
_cell.angle_gamma   90.00
#
_symmetry.space_group_name_H-M   'P 1'
#
loop_
_entity.id
_entity.type
_entity.pdbx_description
1 polymer ?
#
loop_
_entity_poly.entity_id
_entity_poly.type
_entity_poly.pdbx_seq_one_letter_code
_entity_poly.pdbx_strand_id
1 'polypeptide(L)'
;MPNLNTSPNVKKRILIFLERLLTHVNKESPDHKYWSNHLSFRWLEEGASHPKLIVYTTLKILTDFCHGITKQKLGAAITVEQMRNDLKVLQEWEILTDNRYKQAKGVANLHFTLNLWHSSTEENLKKFEEEWDKRKSPNLQNSSVKTEINYDNFGLIPDISQIYGREKELTLLKQKFFQNTPPCKIIGIFGIAGIGKTSLVCKLIEQIQEEFPRVIYWSFFNPPLPLEFLENISNIISQNISFKTEDNFKIKLIKFIKILAKYRCLLFLDNIDEIIEHENYREYSEILQAIGQSKHNSCLIITSRKIPQELESLAGNKTSTYFLELQGLDYQTGRQILGDIDTFHGTEDEWQFLIQQVCYGNPLFIKSIAHHIQQVHHNNLADFLLTGNLLIEKIESILNSYFQQLSNLEKAIIFELAINRNPVSLSELEHNIIIDTDGKSIQEGIRSLSSKILLDKKDDYLTIHPLLIEYFTQKIITIATEEIKTENFQLLRSNSLTKTTVPDYLRKIQINVILHPIIKNLIHDFQENNLERKLIDCLKTLKHQPSGQIGGIAGNIINLLNIVKNGHLIGYDFSHISIRQVDFSNVRLNQVDFSYSQFFDCIFPQTCGSILSISCSQFDPSLPREYLLATGDSHGMIYLWKVKQDGKLELSKSFPAHGSWVWSVALNSEGQLLASGGQDGIIKIWSITTDLSINCHSLPHPSQKHQAPIRAVAFSADSKFLATGSEDKTIKIWSVETGECLHTLEGHQERVGGVTFSPNGQLLASGSADKTIKIWSVNTGECLHTLTGHQDWVWQVAFSSDGQLLASGSGDKTIKIWSIIEGEYQNIDTLEGHESWIWSIAFSPDGQYIASGSEDFTLRLWSVKTRECLQCFGGYGNRLSSITFSPDSQYILSGSIDRSIRLWSIKNHKCLQQINGHTDWICSVAFSPDGKTLISGSGDQTIRLWSVESGEVIQILQEKYYWVLLYQVAVSANGQLIASTSHDNIIKLWDIRTDEKYTFAPEHQKRVWSIAFSPNSQILVSGSGDNSVKLWSVPRGFCLKTFEEHQAWVLSVTFSPDGRLIATGSEDRTIKLWSIEDDMTQSLRTFKGHQGRIWSVVFSSDGQRLASSSDDQTVKVWQVKDGRLINSFEGHKSWVWSVAFSPDGKLLASGGDDATIRIWDVETGQLHQLLCQHTKSVRSVCFSPNGNTLASASEDETIKLWNLKTGECQNTLRSPRLYEQTNIKGVEGLNYETINTMKILGAFLSR
;
A
#
# COMPACT_ATOMS: atom_id res chain seq x y z
N MET A 1 26.05 -12.13 12.50
CA MET A 1 26.72 -12.65 13.71
C MET A 1 26.52 -14.17 13.76
N PRO A 2 27.55 -14.98 14.04
CA PRO A 2 27.39 -16.43 13.96
C PRO A 2 26.54 -16.94 15.14
N ASN A 3 25.46 -17.64 14.78
CA ASN A 3 24.61 -18.43 15.67
C ASN A 3 25.45 -19.43 16.47
N LEU A 4 25.56 -19.25 17.78
CA LEU A 4 26.20 -20.22 18.66
C LEU A 4 25.18 -20.85 19.61
N ASN A 5 24.27 -21.64 19.04
CA ASN A 5 23.58 -22.69 19.78
C ASN A 5 24.56 -23.86 20.03
N THR A 6 25.58 -23.62 20.85
CA THR A 6 26.55 -24.66 21.23
C THR A 6 25.93 -25.60 22.27
N SER A 7 26.02 -26.91 22.01
CA SER A 7 25.40 -27.94 22.86
C SER A 7 26.03 -27.98 24.27
N PRO A 8 25.29 -28.42 25.31
CA PRO A 8 25.81 -28.54 26.69
C PRO A 8 27.08 -29.40 26.81
N ASN A 9 27.27 -30.33 25.88
CA ASN A 9 28.44 -31.19 25.83
C ASN A 9 29.73 -30.42 25.51
N VAL A 10 29.65 -29.30 24.77
CA VAL A 10 30.80 -28.42 24.49
C VAL A 10 31.25 -27.70 25.76
N LYS A 11 30.31 -27.11 26.51
CA LYS A 11 30.58 -26.44 27.82
C LYS A 11 31.34 -27.37 28.76
N LYS A 12 30.86 -28.62 28.88
CA LYS A 12 31.48 -29.63 29.76
C LYS A 12 32.91 -29.98 29.35
N ARG A 13 33.21 -30.09 28.04
CA ARG A 13 34.58 -30.37 27.57
C ARG A 13 35.53 -29.20 27.79
N ILE A 14 35.08 -27.96 27.52
CA ILE A 14 35.88 -26.76 27.74
C ILE A 14 36.21 -26.56 29.23
N LEU A 15 35.23 -26.76 30.11
CA LEU A 15 35.45 -26.69 31.56
C LEU A 15 36.52 -27.70 32.02
N ILE A 16 36.43 -28.95 31.56
CA ILE A 16 37.43 -29.99 31.89
C ILE A 16 38.82 -29.64 31.35
N PHE A 17 38.88 -29.06 30.15
CA PHE A 17 40.13 -28.60 29.57
C PHE A 17 40.76 -27.46 30.41
N LEU A 18 39.98 -26.42 30.75
CA LEU A 18 40.45 -25.29 31.54
C LEU A 18 40.85 -25.72 32.96
N GLU A 19 40.06 -26.58 33.61
CA GLU A 19 40.34 -27.16 34.94
C GLU A 19 41.72 -27.83 34.95
N ARG A 20 41.99 -28.71 33.96
CA ARG A 20 43.26 -29.44 33.90
C ARG A 20 44.44 -28.55 33.53
N LEU A 21 44.26 -27.59 32.64
CA LEU A 21 45.34 -26.68 32.24
C LEU A 21 45.73 -25.74 33.39
N LEU A 22 44.75 -25.15 34.08
CA LEU A 22 44.99 -24.22 35.18
C LEU A 22 45.57 -24.93 36.41
N THR A 23 45.04 -26.09 36.80
CA THR A 23 45.64 -26.90 37.89
C THR A 23 47.08 -27.31 37.57
N HIS A 24 47.40 -27.58 36.30
CA HIS A 24 48.79 -27.86 35.92
C HIS A 24 49.68 -26.62 36.01
N VAL A 25 49.24 -25.49 35.47
CA VAL A 25 49.99 -24.22 35.48
C VAL A 25 50.24 -23.72 36.91
N ASN A 26 49.27 -23.94 37.81
CA ASN A 26 49.36 -23.58 39.23
C ASN A 26 50.09 -24.63 40.09
N LYS A 27 50.67 -25.68 39.47
CA LYS A 27 51.41 -26.78 40.13
C LYS A 27 50.58 -27.66 41.08
N GLU A 28 49.26 -27.64 40.94
CA GLU A 28 48.31 -28.42 41.73
C GLU A 28 48.09 -29.84 41.15
N SER A 29 48.52 -30.09 39.91
CA SER A 29 48.36 -31.40 39.26
C SER A 29 49.38 -32.44 39.75
N PRO A 30 48.98 -33.69 40.06
CA PRO A 30 49.90 -34.75 40.50
C PRO A 30 50.93 -35.15 39.42
N ASP A 31 50.58 -34.99 38.15
CA ASP A 31 51.43 -35.37 37.00
C ASP A 31 52.30 -34.20 36.49
N HIS A 32 52.45 -33.13 37.29
CA HIS A 32 53.10 -31.89 36.85
C HIS A 32 54.49 -32.13 36.25
N LYS A 33 55.31 -32.97 36.88
CA LYS A 33 56.68 -33.26 36.43
C LYS A 33 56.77 -33.90 35.04
N TYR A 34 55.76 -34.68 34.65
CA TYR A 34 55.76 -35.35 33.34
C TYR A 34 55.43 -34.35 32.23
N TRP A 35 54.37 -33.55 32.43
CA TRP A 35 53.87 -32.64 31.40
C TRP A 35 54.66 -31.34 31.28
N SER A 36 55.41 -30.92 32.31
CA SER A 36 56.28 -29.74 32.23
C SER A 36 57.37 -29.86 31.14
N ASN A 37 57.70 -31.09 30.70
CA ASN A 37 58.64 -31.32 29.60
C ASN A 37 57.99 -31.25 28.21
N HIS A 38 56.65 -31.30 28.13
CA HIS A 38 55.89 -31.37 26.88
C HIS A 38 54.97 -30.16 26.64
N LEU A 39 54.62 -29.44 27.70
CA LEU A 39 53.81 -28.22 27.69
C LEU A 39 54.63 -27.11 28.34
N SER A 40 55.00 -26.11 27.54
CA SER A 40 55.66 -24.91 28.07
C SER A 40 54.65 -23.77 28.16
N PHE A 41 54.65 -23.08 29.29
CA PHE A 41 53.73 -21.99 29.57
C PHE A 41 54.45 -20.84 30.27
N ARG A 42 53.93 -19.62 30.08
CA ARG A 42 54.48 -18.40 30.69
C ARG A 42 53.34 -17.47 31.08
N TRP A 43 53.34 -17.02 32.34
CA TRP A 43 52.50 -15.91 32.78
C TRP A 43 53.12 -14.59 32.29
N LEU A 44 52.29 -13.71 31.74
CA LEU A 44 52.65 -12.33 31.45
C LEU A 44 52.46 -11.51 32.72
N GLU A 45 53.55 -11.20 33.42
CA GLU A 45 53.54 -10.26 34.55
C GLU A 45 53.90 -8.86 34.03
N GLU A 46 52.95 -7.92 34.07
CA GLU A 46 53.16 -6.47 34.27
C GLU A 46 51.83 -5.69 34.09
N GLY A 47 51.37 -5.03 35.16
CA GLY A 47 50.56 -3.79 35.11
C GLY A 47 49.10 -3.79 34.63
N ALA A 48 48.52 -4.89 34.14
CA ALA A 48 47.12 -4.91 33.66
C ALA A 48 46.19 -5.72 34.58
N SER A 49 44.93 -5.29 34.70
CA SER A 49 43.92 -5.76 35.68
C SER A 49 43.54 -7.25 35.60
N HIS A 50 44.01 -8.01 34.61
CA HIS A 50 43.65 -9.42 34.38
C HIS A 50 44.88 -10.25 33.93
N PRO A 51 45.12 -11.43 34.55
CA PRO A 51 46.30 -12.24 34.23
C PRO A 51 46.16 -12.96 32.88
N LYS A 52 47.25 -12.97 32.10
CA LYS A 52 47.30 -13.61 30.79
C LYS A 52 48.29 -14.77 30.80
N LEU A 53 47.84 -15.94 30.35
CA LEU A 53 48.63 -17.15 30.29
C LEU A 53 48.96 -17.49 28.84
N ILE A 54 50.25 -17.48 28.51
CA ILE A 54 50.75 -17.92 27.21
C ILE A 54 51.07 -19.41 27.27
N VAL A 55 50.55 -20.20 26.32
CA VAL A 55 50.81 -21.64 26.22
C VAL A 55 51.41 -22.00 24.86
N TYR A 56 52.47 -22.82 24.87
CA TYR A 56 53.14 -23.36 23.69
C TYR A 56 53.07 -24.89 23.71
N THR A 57 52.46 -25.47 22.68
CA THR A 57 52.21 -26.92 22.62
C THR A 57 51.86 -27.39 21.20
N THR A 58 51.48 -28.66 21.02
CA THR A 58 50.89 -29.18 19.77
C THR A 58 49.50 -29.75 20.05
N LEU A 59 48.62 -29.77 19.04
CA LEU A 59 47.23 -30.27 19.20
C LEU A 59 47.18 -31.71 19.74
N LYS A 60 48.12 -32.56 19.31
CA LYS A 60 48.20 -33.97 19.73
C LYS A 60 48.57 -34.08 21.22
N ILE A 61 49.50 -33.27 21.69
CA ILE A 61 49.89 -33.21 23.11
C ILE A 61 48.71 -32.71 23.96
N LEU A 62 47.92 -31.73 23.49
CA LEU A 62 46.73 -31.26 24.20
C LEU A 62 45.64 -32.33 24.32
N THR A 63 45.40 -33.11 23.25
CA THR A 63 44.43 -34.21 23.33
C THR A 63 44.90 -35.30 24.29
N ASP A 64 46.18 -35.67 24.24
CA ASP A 64 46.76 -36.68 25.14
C ASP A 64 46.76 -36.19 26.60
N PHE A 65 47.03 -34.90 26.83
CA PHE A 65 46.99 -34.25 28.14
C PHE A 65 45.59 -34.28 28.77
N CYS A 66 44.54 -34.08 27.97
CA CYS A 66 43.16 -34.18 28.43
C CYS A 66 42.70 -35.64 28.58
N HIS A 67 43.35 -36.59 27.91
CA HIS A 67 42.89 -37.97 27.85
C HIS A 67 42.90 -38.69 29.20
N GLY A 68 43.84 -38.32 30.10
CA GLY A 68 43.93 -38.88 31.46
C GLY A 68 42.70 -38.60 32.34
N ILE A 69 41.99 -37.49 32.12
CA ILE A 69 40.81 -37.08 32.91
C ILE A 69 39.49 -37.44 32.24
N THR A 70 39.45 -37.47 30.90
CA THR A 70 38.22 -37.69 30.14
C THR A 70 37.64 -39.10 30.31
N LYS A 71 38.49 -40.11 30.58
CA LYS A 71 38.05 -41.50 30.80
C LYS A 71 37.13 -41.68 32.02
N GLN A 72 37.24 -40.82 33.05
CA GLN A 72 36.36 -40.90 34.24
C GLN A 72 35.11 -40.00 34.16
N LYS A 73 35.21 -38.78 33.59
CA LYS A 73 34.11 -37.78 33.61
C LYS A 73 33.24 -37.71 32.34
N LEU A 74 33.72 -38.17 31.17
CA LEU A 74 33.08 -37.97 29.86
C LEU A 74 32.80 -39.26 29.07
N GLY A 75 33.27 -40.43 29.52
CA GLY A 75 33.00 -41.74 28.89
C GLY A 75 33.70 -42.01 27.55
N ALA A 76 34.18 -40.98 26.83
CA ALA A 76 34.89 -41.09 25.56
C ALA A 76 36.11 -40.13 25.46
N ALA A 77 37.10 -40.49 24.65
CA ALA A 77 38.28 -39.68 24.36
C ALA A 77 37.92 -38.45 23.52
N ILE A 78 38.52 -37.29 23.82
CA ILE A 78 38.35 -36.07 23.01
C ILE A 78 39.17 -36.23 21.73
N THR A 79 38.52 -36.09 20.56
CA THR A 79 39.23 -36.15 19.27
C THR A 79 39.91 -34.81 18.96
N VAL A 80 40.92 -34.84 18.07
CA VAL A 80 41.64 -33.62 17.64
C VAL A 80 40.70 -32.58 17.03
N GLU A 81 39.66 -33.01 16.30
CA GLU A 81 38.66 -32.12 15.73
C GLU A 81 37.76 -31.48 16.78
N GLN A 82 37.34 -32.25 17.80
CA GLN A 82 36.57 -31.71 18.93
C GLN A 82 37.37 -30.66 19.69
N MET A 83 38.65 -30.95 19.98
CA MET A 83 39.54 -30.02 20.66
C MET A 83 39.76 -28.74 19.83
N ARG A 84 39.88 -28.85 18.50
CA ARG A 84 39.98 -27.68 17.61
C ARG A 84 38.71 -26.83 17.65
N ASN A 85 37.54 -27.44 17.66
CA ASN A 85 36.26 -26.73 17.77
C ASN A 85 36.12 -26.05 19.14
N ASP A 86 36.49 -26.73 20.22
CA ASP A 86 36.42 -26.21 21.58
C ASP A 86 37.34 -24.97 21.75
N LEU A 87 38.57 -25.01 21.18
CA LEU A 87 39.47 -23.86 21.15
C LEU A 87 38.94 -22.69 20.29
N LYS A 88 38.27 -22.98 19.18
CA LYS A 88 37.64 -21.96 18.33
C LYS A 88 36.50 -21.25 19.06
N VAL A 89 35.69 -21.97 19.84
CA VAL A 89 34.65 -21.38 20.67
C VAL A 89 35.25 -20.44 21.71
N LEU A 90 36.33 -20.85 22.40
CA LEU A 90 37.04 -19.96 23.31
C LEU A 90 37.62 -18.71 22.62
N GLN A 91 38.01 -18.83 21.35
CA GLN A 91 38.49 -17.71 20.54
C GLN A 91 37.37 -16.75 20.16
N GLU A 92 36.23 -17.26 19.72
CA GLU A 92 35.02 -16.47 19.43
C GLU A 92 34.51 -15.75 20.68
N TRP A 93 34.80 -16.27 21.87
CA TRP A 93 34.44 -15.66 23.15
C TRP A 93 35.50 -14.69 23.68
N GLU A 94 36.58 -14.46 22.93
CA GLU A 94 37.71 -13.58 23.28
C GLU A 94 38.48 -14.00 24.55
N ILE A 95 38.17 -15.19 25.10
CA ILE A 95 38.87 -15.81 26.22
C ILE A 95 40.21 -16.37 25.74
N LEU A 96 40.26 -16.88 24.51
CA LEU A 96 41.48 -17.34 23.87
C LEU A 96 41.86 -16.38 22.73
N THR A 97 43.11 -15.96 22.71
CA THR A 97 43.71 -15.23 21.60
C THR A 97 44.72 -16.13 20.92
N ASP A 98 44.49 -16.43 19.63
CA ASP A 98 45.42 -17.21 18.84
C ASP A 98 46.57 -16.29 18.42
N ASN A 99 47.76 -16.55 18.97
CA ASN A 99 48.93 -15.71 18.80
C ASN A 99 49.85 -16.18 17.66
N ARG A 100 49.38 -17.10 16.81
CA ARG A 100 50.15 -17.56 15.65
C ARG A 100 50.32 -16.43 14.62
N TYR A 101 51.46 -15.73 14.70
CA TYR A 101 51.91 -14.79 13.66
C TYR A 101 52.21 -15.56 12.35
N LYS A 102 51.86 -14.96 11.20
CA LYS A 102 52.08 -15.49 9.83
C LYS A 102 53.41 -16.26 9.70
N GLN A 103 53.39 -17.57 9.91
CA GLN A 103 54.49 -18.47 9.62
C GLN A 103 54.06 -19.51 8.59
N ALA A 104 55.00 -19.84 7.71
CA ALA A 104 54.81 -20.67 6.53
C ALA A 104 54.19 -22.05 6.87
N LYS A 105 53.31 -22.52 6.00
CA LYS A 105 52.64 -23.83 6.07
C LYS A 105 53.66 -24.94 6.35
N GLY A 106 53.57 -25.61 7.51
CA GLY A 106 54.28 -26.86 7.74
C GLY A 106 54.63 -27.23 9.18
N VAL A 107 54.58 -26.31 10.16
CA VAL A 107 54.98 -26.62 11.55
C VAL A 107 53.76 -26.63 12.49
N ALA A 108 53.49 -27.77 13.14
CA ALA A 108 52.30 -28.03 13.95
C ALA A 108 52.39 -27.51 15.41
N ASN A 109 53.09 -26.40 15.63
CA ASN A 109 53.21 -25.78 16.95
C ASN A 109 52.09 -24.75 17.16
N LEU A 110 51.28 -24.96 18.20
CA LEU A 110 50.25 -24.05 18.68
C LEU A 110 50.86 -23.06 19.68
N HIS A 111 50.51 -21.80 19.50
CA HIS A 111 50.86 -20.71 20.40
C HIS A 111 49.63 -19.82 20.59
N PHE A 112 49.06 -19.84 21.79
CA PHE A 112 47.87 -19.05 22.12
C PHE A 112 47.98 -18.47 23.53
N THR A 113 47.26 -17.37 23.76
CA THR A 113 47.15 -16.72 25.07
C THR A 113 45.73 -16.81 25.58
N LEU A 114 45.58 -17.32 26.80
CA LEU A 114 44.33 -17.28 27.54
C LEU A 114 44.24 -15.99 28.34
N ASN A 115 43.21 -15.20 28.05
CA ASN A 115 42.80 -14.05 28.85
C ASN A 115 41.97 -14.58 30.02
N LEU A 116 42.58 -14.62 31.20
CA LEU A 116 41.96 -15.15 32.42
C LEU A 116 41.58 -14.00 33.34
N TRP A 117 40.63 -14.25 34.24
CA TRP A 117 40.13 -13.22 35.15
C TRP A 117 40.87 -13.18 36.48
N HIS A 118 41.46 -14.30 36.91
CA HIS A 118 42.20 -14.41 38.16
C HIS A 118 43.37 -15.41 38.05
N SER A 119 44.24 -15.49 39.05
CA SER A 119 45.31 -16.50 39.10
C SER A 119 44.83 -17.85 39.67
N SER A 120 43.74 -17.85 40.45
CA SER A 120 43.12 -19.05 41.02
C SER A 120 42.35 -19.87 39.97
N THR A 121 42.46 -21.20 40.06
CA THR A 121 41.75 -22.13 39.18
C THR A 121 40.22 -22.05 39.37
N GLU A 122 39.74 -22.11 40.62
CA GLU A 122 38.32 -22.15 40.94
C GLU A 122 37.59 -20.87 40.51
N GLU A 123 38.20 -19.71 40.74
CA GLU A 123 37.59 -18.42 40.39
C GLU A 123 37.47 -18.22 38.87
N ASN A 124 38.45 -18.68 38.10
CA ASN A 124 38.36 -18.64 36.64
C ASN A 124 37.28 -19.57 36.11
N LEU A 125 37.12 -20.77 36.68
CA LEU A 125 36.07 -21.69 36.28
C LEU A 125 34.68 -21.12 36.61
N LYS A 126 34.51 -20.53 37.79
CA LYS A 126 33.26 -19.87 38.18
C LYS A 126 32.92 -18.70 37.27
N LYS A 127 33.89 -17.80 37.00
CA LYS A 127 33.69 -16.66 36.08
C LYS A 127 33.43 -17.12 34.65
N PHE A 128 34.06 -18.21 34.20
CA PHE A 128 33.75 -18.79 32.91
C PHE A 128 32.30 -19.28 32.83
N GLU A 129 31.77 -19.91 33.88
CA GLU A 129 30.36 -20.30 33.93
C GLU A 129 29.43 -19.09 33.89
N GLU A 130 29.74 -18.04 34.64
CA GLU A 130 28.99 -16.78 34.64
C GLU A 130 28.99 -16.11 33.25
N GLU A 131 30.14 -16.00 32.59
CA GLU A 131 30.23 -15.48 31.22
C GLU A 131 29.55 -16.38 30.20
N TRP A 132 29.62 -17.71 30.37
CA TRP A 132 28.92 -18.66 29.51
C TRP A 132 27.41 -18.45 29.56
N ASP A 133 26.88 -18.27 30.76
CA ASP A 133 25.45 -18.09 30.95
C ASP A 133 24.99 -16.67 30.54
N LYS A 134 25.82 -15.63 30.71
CA LYS A 134 25.58 -14.29 30.15
C LYS A 134 25.51 -14.30 28.62
N ARG A 135 26.49 -14.89 27.94
CA ARG A 135 26.59 -14.83 26.46
C ARG A 135 25.63 -15.78 25.74
N LYS A 136 25.18 -16.84 26.40
CA LYS A 136 24.06 -17.67 25.91
C LYS A 136 22.71 -16.94 26.01
N SER A 137 22.68 -15.80 26.71
CA SER A 137 21.48 -15.05 27.08
C SER A 137 21.66 -13.54 26.87
N PRO A 138 21.85 -13.01 25.65
CA PRO A 138 21.99 -11.57 25.44
C PRO A 138 20.66 -10.80 25.60
N ASN A 139 19.68 -11.36 26.33
CA ASN A 139 18.41 -10.74 26.70
C ASN A 139 17.88 -11.36 28.01
N LEU A 140 18.69 -11.37 29.06
CA LEU A 140 18.23 -11.63 30.43
C LEU A 140 19.27 -11.12 31.43
N GLN A 141 19.35 -9.81 31.62
CA GLN A 141 19.70 -9.25 32.93
C GLN A 141 18.72 -8.16 33.32
N ASN A 142 18.07 -8.42 34.45
CA ASN A 142 17.18 -7.55 35.22
C ASN A 142 15.79 -7.27 34.63
N SER A 143 15.03 -8.33 34.41
CA SER A 143 13.61 -8.31 34.76
C SER A 143 13.39 -9.42 35.80
N SER A 144 12.99 -9.06 37.02
CA SER A 144 11.90 -9.80 37.68
C SER A 144 10.93 -10.21 36.57
N VAL A 145 10.62 -11.49 36.39
CA VAL A 145 9.72 -11.98 35.32
C VAL A 145 8.53 -11.02 35.22
N LYS A 146 8.64 -10.04 34.31
CA LYS A 146 7.56 -9.11 34.03
C LYS A 146 6.88 -9.85 32.93
N THR A 147 5.82 -10.55 33.30
CA THR A 147 4.81 -11.02 32.37
C THR A 147 4.59 -9.91 31.35
N GLU A 148 4.87 -10.16 30.07
CA GLU A 148 4.41 -9.27 29.01
C GLU A 148 2.89 -9.45 28.99
N ILE A 149 2.18 -8.51 29.64
CA ILE A 149 0.73 -8.47 29.58
C ILE A 149 0.37 -7.49 28.48
N ASN A 150 -0.10 -8.05 27.36
CA ASN A 150 -0.58 -7.24 26.26
C ASN A 150 -2.06 -6.91 26.53
N TYR A 151 -2.32 -5.68 26.94
CA TYR A 151 -3.66 -5.10 27.11
C TYR A 151 -4.08 -4.22 25.94
N ASP A 152 -3.31 -4.15 24.85
CA ASP A 152 -3.48 -3.16 23.78
C ASP A 152 -4.73 -3.37 22.89
N ASN A 153 -5.58 -4.36 23.16
CA ASN A 153 -6.70 -4.73 22.30
C ASN A 153 -8.09 -4.50 22.93
N PHE A 154 -8.68 -3.35 22.57
CA PHE A 154 -10.12 -3.04 22.44
C PHE A 154 -11.06 -3.41 23.60
N GLY A 155 -10.64 -3.25 24.84
CA GLY A 155 -11.56 -3.28 25.99
C GLY A 155 -11.02 -2.52 27.20
N LEU A 156 -11.90 -1.78 27.89
CA LEU A 156 -11.59 -1.24 29.21
C LEU A 156 -11.51 -2.40 30.21
N ILE A 157 -10.34 -2.59 30.83
CA ILE A 157 -10.18 -3.54 31.93
C ILE A 157 -11.07 -3.03 33.10
N PRO A 158 -11.97 -3.85 33.65
CA PRO A 158 -12.77 -3.45 34.80
C PRO A 158 -11.87 -3.09 35.98
N ASP A 159 -12.29 -2.13 36.82
CA ASP A 159 -11.56 -1.89 38.07
C ASP A 159 -11.63 -3.15 38.98
N ILE A 160 -10.45 -3.62 39.40
CA ILE A 160 -10.24 -4.86 40.16
C ILE A 160 -10.00 -4.53 41.65
N SER A 161 -10.04 -3.25 42.03
CA SER A 161 -9.78 -2.78 43.40
C SER A 161 -10.71 -3.42 44.44
N GLN A 162 -11.97 -3.68 44.09
CA GLN A 162 -12.97 -4.29 44.96
C GLN A 162 -13.73 -5.43 44.24
N ILE A 163 -13.50 -6.68 44.68
CA ILE A 163 -14.29 -7.84 44.26
C ILE A 163 -15.05 -8.39 45.45
N TYR A 164 -16.35 -8.54 45.28
CA TYR A 164 -17.27 -8.92 46.34
C TYR A 164 -17.56 -10.43 46.32
N GLY A 165 -17.26 -11.13 47.42
CA GLY A 165 -17.78 -12.49 47.72
C GLY A 165 -17.36 -13.66 46.83
N ARG A 166 -16.42 -13.48 45.87
CA ARG A 166 -16.04 -14.52 44.88
C ARG A 166 -14.78 -15.34 45.24
N GLU A 167 -14.38 -15.34 46.50
CA GLU A 167 -13.15 -16.03 46.94
C GLU A 167 -13.19 -17.55 46.76
N LYS A 168 -14.39 -18.16 46.91
CA LYS A 168 -14.58 -19.61 46.76
C LYS A 168 -14.38 -20.05 45.30
N GLU A 169 -14.97 -19.32 44.36
CA GLU A 169 -14.83 -19.57 42.93
C GLU A 169 -13.38 -19.35 42.47
N LEU A 170 -12.73 -18.32 43.00
CA LEU A 170 -11.34 -18.02 42.70
C LEU A 170 -10.39 -19.13 43.18
N THR A 171 -10.60 -19.65 44.41
CA THR A 171 -9.81 -20.78 44.93
C THR A 171 -10.05 -22.06 44.12
N LEU A 172 -11.29 -22.32 43.69
CA LEU A 172 -11.63 -23.47 42.86
C LEU A 172 -10.94 -23.41 41.48
N LEU A 173 -10.97 -22.25 40.83
CA LEU A 173 -10.31 -22.03 39.54
C LEU A 173 -8.80 -22.25 39.65
N LYS A 174 -8.15 -21.74 40.72
CA LYS A 174 -6.74 -22.00 40.99
C LYS A 174 -6.42 -23.47 41.19
N GLN A 175 -7.21 -24.19 41.98
CA GLN A 175 -7.00 -25.63 42.21
C GLN A 175 -7.06 -26.41 40.88
N LYS A 176 -8.06 -26.12 40.04
CA LYS A 176 -8.19 -26.75 38.72
C LYS A 176 -7.07 -26.40 37.75
N PHE A 177 -6.47 -25.23 37.91
CA PHE A 177 -5.33 -24.78 37.12
C PHE A 177 -4.04 -25.57 37.43
N PHE A 178 -3.74 -25.80 38.72
CA PHE A 178 -2.44 -26.35 39.16
C PHE A 178 -2.44 -27.85 39.49
N GLN A 179 -3.57 -28.46 39.88
CA GLN A 179 -3.60 -29.83 40.41
C GLN A 179 -3.84 -30.94 39.36
N ASN A 180 -4.18 -30.59 38.11
CA ASN A 180 -4.48 -31.57 37.06
C ASN A 180 -3.25 -31.96 36.23
N THR A 181 -3.02 -33.26 36.04
CA THR A 181 -2.07 -33.80 35.05
C THR A 181 -2.84 -34.64 34.01
N PRO A 182 -2.96 -34.19 32.74
CA PRO A 182 -2.41 -32.96 32.15
C PRO A 182 -3.16 -31.68 32.59
N PRO A 183 -2.50 -30.49 32.52
CA PRO A 183 -3.12 -29.21 32.90
C PRO A 183 -4.33 -28.87 32.01
N CYS A 184 -5.31 -28.17 32.59
CA CYS A 184 -6.48 -27.69 31.84
C CYS A 184 -6.05 -26.70 30.74
N LYS A 185 -6.48 -26.97 29.51
CA LYS A 185 -6.21 -26.15 28.31
C LYS A 185 -7.32 -25.15 28.04
N ILE A 186 -8.57 -25.47 28.36
CA ILE A 186 -9.70 -24.53 28.23
C ILE A 186 -10.41 -24.42 29.57
N ILE A 187 -10.62 -23.19 30.03
CA ILE A 187 -11.44 -22.87 31.20
C ILE A 187 -12.54 -21.92 30.74
N GLY A 188 -13.78 -22.36 30.76
CA GLY A 188 -14.93 -21.54 30.42
C GLY A 188 -15.67 -21.07 31.67
N ILE A 189 -15.92 -19.78 31.78
CA ILE A 189 -16.69 -19.17 32.86
C ILE A 189 -17.97 -18.60 32.28
N PHE A 190 -19.09 -19.16 32.70
CA PHE A 190 -20.41 -18.88 32.13
C PHE A 190 -21.34 -18.29 33.17
N GLY A 191 -22.39 -17.61 32.72
CA GLY A 191 -23.42 -17.07 33.59
C GLY A 191 -24.10 -15.85 32.99
N ILE A 192 -25.16 -15.37 33.64
CA ILE A 192 -25.95 -14.24 33.15
C ILE A 192 -25.10 -12.95 32.96
N ALA A 193 -25.59 -12.02 32.13
CA ALA A 193 -24.89 -10.76 31.85
C ALA A 193 -24.71 -9.94 33.15
N GLY A 194 -23.55 -9.33 33.36
CA GLY A 194 -23.28 -8.50 34.54
C GLY A 194 -22.95 -9.26 35.85
N ILE A 195 -22.96 -10.60 35.85
CA ILE A 195 -22.76 -11.43 37.06
C ILE A 195 -21.33 -11.37 37.68
N GLY A 196 -20.38 -10.72 36.99
CA GLY A 196 -18.98 -10.56 37.44
C GLY A 196 -17.95 -11.49 36.80
N LYS A 197 -18.26 -12.08 35.62
CA LYS A 197 -17.35 -13.01 34.90
C LYS A 197 -15.97 -12.39 34.60
N THR A 198 -15.96 -11.24 33.92
CA THR A 198 -14.74 -10.56 33.50
C THR A 198 -13.90 -10.14 34.70
N SER A 199 -14.52 -9.52 35.72
CA SER A 199 -13.85 -9.11 36.97
C SER A 199 -13.19 -10.30 37.68
N LEU A 200 -13.87 -11.45 37.76
CA LEU A 200 -13.33 -12.68 38.36
C LEU A 200 -12.10 -13.19 37.59
N VAL A 201 -12.15 -13.20 36.25
CA VAL A 201 -11.03 -13.65 35.41
C VAL A 201 -9.86 -12.70 35.50
N CYS A 202 -10.09 -11.39 35.46
CA CYS A 202 -9.03 -10.40 35.59
C CYS A 202 -8.30 -10.54 36.94
N LYS A 203 -9.03 -10.81 38.05
CA LYS A 203 -8.40 -11.09 39.36
C LYS A 203 -7.65 -12.41 39.39
N LEU A 204 -8.19 -13.44 38.74
CA LEU A 204 -7.48 -14.71 38.60
C LEU A 204 -6.16 -14.50 37.86
N ILE A 205 -6.19 -13.77 36.72
CA ILE A 205 -5.00 -13.44 35.91
C ILE A 205 -3.98 -12.67 36.73
N GLU A 206 -4.38 -11.62 37.46
CA GLU A 206 -3.49 -10.85 38.36
C GLU A 206 -2.71 -11.76 39.31
N GLN A 207 -3.32 -12.86 39.76
CA GLN A 207 -2.71 -13.79 40.72
C GLN A 207 -1.93 -14.96 40.07
N ILE A 208 -2.09 -15.22 38.77
CA ILE A 208 -1.40 -16.31 38.04
C ILE A 208 -0.48 -15.82 36.92
N GLN A 209 -0.43 -14.51 36.67
CA GLN A 209 0.30 -13.90 35.56
C GLN A 209 1.81 -14.21 35.60
N GLU A 210 2.40 -14.43 36.77
CA GLU A 210 3.83 -14.78 36.92
C GLU A 210 4.17 -16.19 36.39
N GLU A 211 3.17 -17.08 36.25
CA GLU A 211 3.33 -18.46 35.76
C GLU A 211 3.30 -18.58 34.22
N PHE A 212 3.03 -17.47 33.53
CA PHE A 212 2.99 -17.40 32.08
C PHE A 212 3.99 -16.38 31.56
N PRO A 213 4.86 -16.74 30.61
CA PRO A 213 5.72 -15.76 29.95
C PRO A 213 4.94 -14.65 29.23
N ARG A 214 3.72 -14.96 28.75
CA ARG A 214 2.85 -14.04 28.01
C ARG A 214 1.38 -14.24 28.38
N VAL A 215 0.70 -13.13 28.63
CA VAL A 215 -0.76 -13.07 28.83
C VAL A 215 -1.35 -12.16 27.76
N ILE A 216 -2.34 -12.67 27.02
CA ILE A 216 -2.99 -11.96 25.92
C ILE A 216 -4.47 -11.84 26.27
N TYR A 217 -4.94 -10.60 26.40
CA TYR A 217 -6.36 -10.28 26.58
C TYR A 217 -6.98 -9.87 25.25
N TRP A 218 -8.18 -10.38 24.97
CA TRP A 218 -8.98 -9.96 23.82
C TRP A 218 -10.45 -9.85 24.21
N SER A 219 -11.00 -8.64 24.12
CA SER A 219 -12.45 -8.42 24.28
C SER A 219 -13.17 -8.69 22.96
N PHE A 220 -14.11 -9.64 22.97
CA PHE A 220 -14.95 -10.01 21.81
C PHE A 220 -16.18 -9.09 21.69
N PHE A 221 -16.20 -7.98 22.41
CA PHE A 221 -17.16 -6.89 22.19
C PHE A 221 -17.05 -6.30 20.76
N ASN A 222 -15.83 -6.30 20.20
CA ASN A 222 -15.54 -5.92 18.82
C ASN A 222 -14.66 -7.01 18.16
N PRO A 223 -15.25 -8.09 17.63
CA PRO A 223 -14.48 -9.22 17.12
C PRO A 223 -13.81 -8.92 15.77
N PRO A 224 -12.51 -9.23 15.60
CA PRO A 224 -11.88 -9.19 14.30
C PRO A 224 -12.34 -10.38 13.45
N LEU A 225 -11.97 -10.39 12.16
CA LEU A 225 -12.20 -11.57 11.32
C LEU A 225 -11.35 -12.76 11.82
N PRO A 226 -11.82 -14.02 11.71
CA PRO A 226 -11.09 -15.21 12.19
C PRO A 226 -9.67 -15.34 11.65
N LEU A 227 -9.45 -14.94 10.39
CA LEU A 227 -8.14 -14.89 9.75
C LEU A 227 -7.22 -13.83 10.37
N GLU A 228 -7.73 -12.60 10.56
CA GLU A 228 -7.01 -11.50 11.19
C GLU A 228 -6.66 -11.83 12.64
N PHE A 229 -7.56 -12.49 13.36
CA PHE A 229 -7.33 -12.98 14.73
C PHE A 229 -6.15 -13.95 14.82
N LEU A 230 -6.11 -14.95 13.93
CA LEU A 230 -5.00 -15.91 13.89
C LEU A 230 -3.68 -15.23 13.59
N GLU A 231 -3.66 -14.24 12.70
CA GLU A 231 -2.45 -13.47 12.36
C GLU A 231 -1.99 -12.61 13.53
N ASN A 232 -2.89 -11.80 14.09
CA ASN A 232 -2.59 -10.88 15.18
C ASN A 232 -2.06 -11.63 16.41
N ILE A 233 -2.75 -12.68 16.85
CA ILE A 233 -2.30 -13.45 18.02
C ILE A 233 -0.99 -14.19 17.74
N SER A 234 -0.82 -14.75 16.55
CA SER A 234 0.44 -15.44 16.20
C SER A 234 1.62 -14.48 16.14
N ASN A 235 1.42 -13.24 15.68
CA ASN A 235 2.43 -12.18 15.70
C ASN A 235 2.76 -11.76 17.14
N ILE A 236 1.75 -11.65 18.01
CA ILE A 236 1.94 -11.35 19.44
C ILE A 236 2.69 -12.49 20.15
N ILE A 237 2.39 -13.75 19.84
CA ILE A 237 3.08 -14.91 20.45
C ILE A 237 4.49 -15.12 19.85
N SER A 238 4.70 -14.77 18.59
CA SER A 238 5.98 -14.97 17.91
C SER A 238 6.27 -13.89 16.87
N GLN A 239 7.31 -13.09 17.12
CA GLN A 239 7.74 -11.98 16.24
C GLN A 239 8.34 -12.45 14.88
N ASN A 240 8.47 -13.76 14.64
CA ASN A 240 9.28 -14.34 13.56
C ASN A 240 8.50 -15.26 12.59
N ILE A 241 7.18 -15.13 12.48
CA ILE A 241 6.38 -16.02 11.62
C ILE A 241 5.56 -15.22 10.61
N SER A 242 5.89 -15.38 9.33
CA SER A 242 5.11 -14.85 8.21
C SER A 242 4.04 -15.86 7.76
N PHE A 243 2.76 -15.50 7.85
CA PHE A 243 1.72 -16.19 7.08
C PHE A 243 1.82 -15.77 5.61
N LYS A 244 1.62 -16.71 4.68
CA LYS A 244 1.51 -16.34 3.26
C LYS A 244 0.08 -15.88 2.98
N THR A 245 -0.10 -14.88 2.11
CA THR A 245 -1.41 -14.36 1.69
C THR A 245 -2.29 -15.41 1.00
N GLU A 246 -1.70 -16.44 0.40
CA GLU A 246 -2.39 -17.59 -0.22
C GLU A 246 -2.75 -18.72 0.78
N ASP A 247 -2.31 -18.64 2.04
CA ASP A 247 -2.61 -19.68 3.03
C ASP A 247 -4.10 -19.66 3.39
N ASN A 248 -4.84 -20.69 2.99
CA ASN A 248 -6.22 -20.91 3.42
C ASN A 248 -6.30 -21.00 4.97
N PHE A 249 -7.44 -20.62 5.56
CA PHE A 249 -7.72 -20.61 7.01
C PHE A 249 -7.18 -21.86 7.74
N LYS A 250 -7.41 -23.06 7.19
CA LYS A 250 -6.93 -24.33 7.77
C LYS A 250 -5.41 -24.42 7.90
N ILE A 251 -4.64 -23.87 6.94
CA ILE A 251 -3.18 -23.88 6.98
C ILE A 251 -2.68 -22.93 8.07
N LYS A 252 -3.29 -21.74 8.19
CA LYS A 252 -2.97 -20.77 9.24
C LYS A 252 -3.30 -21.33 10.63
N LEU A 253 -4.44 -22.01 10.78
CA LEU A 253 -4.83 -22.69 12.02
C LEU A 253 -3.82 -23.77 12.44
N ILE A 254 -3.36 -24.63 11.51
CA ILE A 254 -2.34 -25.64 11.82
C ILE A 254 -1.02 -25.00 12.28
N LYS A 255 -0.60 -23.90 11.64
CA LYS A 255 0.59 -23.14 12.05
C LYS A 255 0.40 -22.55 13.45
N PHE A 256 -0.76 -21.96 13.73
CA PHE A 256 -1.09 -21.41 15.04
C PHE A 256 -1.01 -22.46 16.16
N ILE A 257 -1.55 -23.66 15.95
CA ILE A 257 -1.45 -24.75 16.92
C ILE A 257 0.02 -25.17 17.17
N LYS A 258 0.88 -25.17 16.13
CA LYS A 258 2.32 -25.43 16.30
C LYS A 258 3.00 -24.34 17.13
N ILE A 259 2.54 -23.09 17.04
CA ILE A 259 3.05 -21.97 17.84
C ILE A 259 2.68 -22.18 19.31
N LEU A 260 1.41 -22.49 19.62
CA LEU A 260 0.97 -22.80 20.98
C LEU A 260 1.71 -24.02 21.57
N ALA A 261 2.11 -24.99 20.74
CA ALA A 261 2.93 -26.10 21.19
C ALA A 261 4.37 -25.71 21.53
N LYS A 262 4.91 -24.64 20.91
CA LYS A 262 6.28 -24.16 21.10
C LYS A 262 6.41 -23.12 22.22
N TYR A 263 5.43 -22.24 22.36
CA TYR A 263 5.43 -21.14 23.34
C TYR A 263 4.24 -21.27 24.29
N ARG A 264 4.51 -21.17 25.59
CA ARG A 264 3.48 -21.19 26.64
C ARG A 264 2.89 -19.80 26.82
N CYS A 265 1.59 -19.65 26.63
CA CYS A 265 0.85 -18.40 26.84
C CYS A 265 -0.50 -18.65 27.51
N LEU A 266 -1.03 -17.59 28.12
CA LEU A 266 -2.41 -17.53 28.60
C LEU A 266 -3.21 -16.63 27.65
N LEU A 267 -4.24 -17.20 27.03
CA LEU A 267 -5.18 -16.48 26.17
C LEU A 267 -6.46 -16.24 26.96
N PHE A 268 -6.89 -15.00 27.12
CA PHE A 268 -8.18 -14.66 27.71
C PHE A 268 -9.07 -13.99 26.65
N LEU A 269 -10.14 -14.68 26.27
CA LEU A 269 -11.14 -14.22 25.33
C LEU A 269 -12.42 -13.89 26.09
N ASP A 270 -12.80 -12.61 26.09
CA ASP A 270 -13.90 -12.11 26.91
C ASP A 270 -15.17 -11.83 26.08
N ASN A 271 -16.34 -12.33 26.49
CA ASN A 271 -17.64 -12.18 25.81
C ASN A 271 -17.75 -12.81 24.40
N ILE A 272 -17.46 -14.11 24.25
CA ILE A 272 -17.50 -14.80 22.93
C ILE A 272 -18.92 -14.98 22.34
N ASP A 273 -19.97 -14.71 23.11
CA ASP A 273 -21.36 -15.09 22.81
C ASP A 273 -21.92 -14.64 21.46
N GLU A 274 -21.63 -13.41 21.04
CA GLU A 274 -22.32 -12.80 19.88
C GLU A 274 -21.85 -13.36 18.53
N ILE A 275 -20.73 -14.07 18.51
CA ILE A 275 -20.00 -14.39 17.28
C ILE A 275 -20.32 -15.78 16.76
N ILE A 276 -20.64 -16.71 17.66
CA ILE A 276 -20.85 -18.12 17.31
C ILE A 276 -22.17 -18.34 16.55
N GLU A 277 -23.14 -17.44 16.69
CA GLU A 277 -24.43 -17.52 15.97
C GLU A 277 -24.42 -16.84 14.58
N HIS A 278 -23.39 -16.05 14.25
CA HIS A 278 -23.29 -15.34 12.96
C HIS A 278 -22.50 -16.15 11.91
N GLU A 279 -23.07 -16.33 10.71
CA GLU A 279 -22.45 -17.15 9.64
C GLU A 279 -21.01 -16.74 9.28
N ASN A 280 -20.71 -15.43 9.32
CA ASN A 280 -19.38 -14.88 8.97
C ASN A 280 -18.27 -15.25 9.97
N TYR A 281 -18.62 -15.79 11.13
CA TYR A 281 -17.68 -16.05 12.22
C TYR A 281 -17.63 -17.52 12.64
N ARG A 282 -18.27 -18.40 11.87
CA ARG A 282 -18.28 -19.86 12.09
C ARG A 282 -16.88 -20.47 12.27
N GLU A 283 -15.88 -19.89 11.61
CA GLU A 283 -14.48 -20.31 11.69
C GLU A 283 -13.90 -20.19 13.11
N TYR A 284 -14.41 -19.29 13.98
CA TYR A 284 -13.98 -19.21 15.38
C TYR A 284 -14.27 -20.50 16.16
N SER A 285 -15.37 -21.17 15.86
CA SER A 285 -15.70 -22.46 16.46
C SER A 285 -14.64 -23.52 16.11
N GLU A 286 -14.12 -23.51 14.88
CA GLU A 286 -13.01 -24.40 14.47
C GLU A 286 -11.71 -24.08 15.22
N ILE A 287 -11.41 -22.80 15.49
CA ILE A 287 -10.23 -22.39 16.28
C ILE A 287 -10.33 -22.95 17.70
N LEU A 288 -11.46 -22.74 18.37
CA LEU A 288 -11.66 -23.16 19.77
C LEU A 288 -11.56 -24.68 19.91
N GLN A 289 -12.15 -25.44 18.98
CA GLN A 289 -12.03 -26.90 18.94
C GLN A 289 -10.58 -27.36 18.73
N ALA A 290 -9.85 -26.73 17.81
CA ALA A 290 -8.46 -27.08 17.52
C ALA A 290 -7.53 -26.85 18.73
N ILE A 291 -7.72 -25.76 19.49
CA ILE A 291 -6.99 -25.51 20.74
C ILE A 291 -7.30 -26.61 21.77
N GLY A 292 -8.57 -26.96 21.96
CA GLY A 292 -8.97 -27.97 22.95
C GLY A 292 -8.42 -29.37 22.66
N GLN A 293 -8.38 -29.78 21.39
CA GLN A 293 -8.00 -31.13 20.98
C GLN A 293 -6.48 -31.32 20.78
N SER A 294 -5.75 -30.24 20.50
CA SER A 294 -4.32 -30.33 20.16
C SER A 294 -3.41 -30.51 21.38
N LYS A 295 -2.14 -30.92 21.15
CA LYS A 295 -1.14 -31.10 22.21
C LYS A 295 -0.29 -29.83 22.36
N HIS A 296 -0.61 -28.99 23.35
CA HIS A 296 0.17 -27.82 23.75
C HIS A 296 0.11 -27.57 25.27
N ASN A 297 1.02 -26.72 25.76
CA ASN A 297 1.12 -26.33 27.17
C ASN A 297 0.48 -24.96 27.49
N SER A 298 -0.11 -24.28 26.51
CA SER A 298 -0.86 -23.02 26.69
C SER A 298 -2.26 -23.25 27.24
N CYS A 299 -2.84 -22.21 27.86
CA CYS A 299 -4.19 -22.24 28.43
C CYS A 299 -5.06 -21.12 27.83
N LEU A 300 -6.34 -21.41 27.61
CA LEU A 300 -7.36 -20.53 27.09
C LEU A 300 -8.46 -20.35 28.14
N ILE A 301 -8.72 -19.12 28.54
CA ILE A 301 -9.86 -18.76 29.37
C ILE A 301 -10.91 -18.08 28.48
N ILE A 302 -12.17 -18.50 28.60
CA ILE A 302 -13.29 -17.92 27.86
C ILE A 302 -14.37 -17.45 28.84
N THR A 303 -14.96 -16.28 28.60
CA THR A 303 -16.17 -15.84 29.31
C THR A 303 -17.32 -15.71 28.32
N SER A 304 -18.51 -16.11 28.78
CA SER A 304 -19.69 -16.18 27.92
C SER A 304 -20.99 -16.29 28.75
N ARG A 305 -22.15 -16.00 28.16
CA ARG A 305 -23.49 -16.11 28.73
C ARG A 305 -23.98 -17.56 28.72
N LYS A 306 -23.64 -18.33 27.69
CA LYS A 306 -24.06 -19.72 27.51
C LYS A 306 -22.91 -20.58 27.01
N ILE A 307 -22.84 -21.83 27.43
CA ILE A 307 -21.82 -22.74 26.91
C ILE A 307 -22.02 -22.91 25.39
N PRO A 308 -21.01 -22.63 24.56
CA PRO A 308 -21.10 -22.91 23.12
C PRO A 308 -21.39 -24.39 22.86
N GLN A 309 -22.38 -24.69 22.02
CA GLN A 309 -22.81 -26.07 21.73
C GLN A 309 -21.64 -26.94 21.22
N GLU A 310 -20.72 -26.34 20.46
CA GLU A 310 -19.54 -27.01 19.93
C GLU A 310 -18.52 -27.41 21.01
N LEU A 311 -18.46 -26.66 22.12
CA LEU A 311 -17.57 -26.91 23.26
C LEU A 311 -18.17 -27.87 24.29
N GLU A 312 -19.50 -28.01 24.33
CA GLU A 312 -20.17 -29.04 25.15
C GLU A 312 -19.71 -30.45 24.77
N SER A 313 -19.48 -30.70 23.48
CA SER A 313 -18.96 -31.99 22.99
C SER A 313 -17.55 -32.34 23.53
N LEU A 314 -16.79 -31.34 23.99
CA LEU A 314 -15.47 -31.49 24.57
C LEU A 314 -15.50 -31.66 26.09
N ALA A 315 -16.66 -31.55 26.75
CA ALA A 315 -16.80 -31.71 28.20
C ALA A 315 -16.81 -33.20 28.59
N GLY A 316 -15.77 -33.68 29.27
CA GLY A 316 -15.72 -35.05 29.80
C GLY A 316 -14.45 -35.37 30.62
N ASN A 317 -14.50 -36.44 31.42
CA ASN A 317 -13.47 -36.81 32.41
C ASN A 317 -12.06 -37.19 31.85
N LYS A 318 -11.84 -37.08 30.54
CA LYS A 318 -10.55 -37.36 29.87
C LYS A 318 -10.00 -36.18 29.08
N THR A 319 -10.69 -35.04 29.05
CA THR A 319 -10.29 -33.86 28.26
C THR A 319 -9.84 -32.71 29.16
N SER A 320 -8.93 -31.90 28.62
CA SER A 320 -8.30 -30.76 29.29
C SER A 320 -9.21 -29.51 29.31
N THR A 321 -10.49 -29.66 29.60
CA THR A 321 -11.49 -28.58 29.55
C THR A 321 -12.30 -28.53 30.85
N TYR A 322 -12.55 -27.34 31.39
CA TYR A 322 -13.32 -27.12 32.63
C TYR A 322 -14.30 -25.97 32.44
N PHE A 323 -15.55 -26.17 32.84
CA PHE A 323 -16.59 -25.14 32.75
C PHE A 323 -17.13 -24.82 34.14
N LEU A 324 -17.19 -23.53 34.48
CA LEU A 324 -17.73 -23.00 35.73
C LEU A 324 -18.90 -22.07 35.41
N GLU A 325 -20.07 -22.37 35.94
CA GLU A 325 -21.22 -21.47 35.88
C GLU A 325 -21.30 -20.61 37.15
N LEU A 326 -21.25 -19.29 36.99
CA LEU A 326 -21.33 -18.33 38.09
C LEU A 326 -22.78 -18.13 38.52
N GLN A 327 -23.01 -18.40 39.80
CA GLN A 327 -24.28 -18.15 40.47
C GLN A 327 -24.37 -16.71 40.99
N GLY A 328 -25.56 -16.27 41.38
CA GLY A 328 -25.78 -14.99 42.07
C GLY A 328 -24.96 -14.84 43.35
N LEU A 329 -24.61 -13.61 43.71
CA LEU A 329 -24.02 -13.28 45.00
C LEU A 329 -24.99 -13.59 46.15
N ASP A 330 -24.44 -13.91 47.32
CA ASP A 330 -25.25 -14.08 48.52
C ASP A 330 -25.78 -12.74 49.07
N TYR A 331 -26.74 -12.85 49.99
CA TYR A 331 -27.40 -11.68 50.57
C TYR A 331 -26.41 -10.71 51.25
N GLN A 332 -25.47 -11.26 52.02
CA GLN A 332 -24.51 -10.48 52.79
C GLN A 332 -23.59 -9.67 51.88
N THR A 333 -23.10 -10.29 50.81
CA THR A 333 -22.26 -9.64 49.80
C THR A 333 -23.05 -8.61 49.00
N GLY A 334 -24.30 -8.92 48.63
CA GLY A 334 -25.19 -7.96 47.97
C GLY A 334 -25.48 -6.72 48.84
N ARG A 335 -25.60 -6.90 50.17
CA ARG A 335 -25.76 -5.80 51.13
C ARG A 335 -24.51 -4.93 51.26
N GLN A 336 -23.32 -5.52 51.16
CA GLN A 336 -22.06 -4.76 51.14
C GLN A 336 -21.98 -3.85 49.91
N ILE A 337 -22.33 -4.37 48.71
CA ILE A 337 -22.36 -3.57 47.48
C ILE A 337 -23.28 -2.35 47.63
N LEU A 338 -24.44 -2.53 48.26
CA LEU A 338 -25.37 -1.43 48.50
C LEU A 338 -24.84 -0.42 49.53
N GLY A 339 -24.22 -0.91 50.60
CA GLY A 339 -23.63 -0.07 51.65
C GLY A 339 -22.46 0.78 51.17
N ASP A 340 -21.73 0.34 50.14
CA ASP A 340 -20.66 1.11 49.51
C ASP A 340 -21.18 2.22 48.57
N ILE A 341 -22.44 2.15 48.13
CA ILE A 341 -23.06 3.15 47.24
C ILE A 341 -23.66 4.30 48.06
N ASP A 342 -24.56 4.02 48.99
CA ASP A 342 -25.22 5.02 49.85
C ASP A 342 -25.98 4.35 51.02
N THR A 343 -26.50 5.16 51.94
CA THR A 343 -27.39 4.70 53.03
C THR A 343 -28.85 4.63 52.57
N PHE A 344 -29.39 3.41 52.51
CA PHE A 344 -30.77 3.12 52.12
C PHE A 344 -31.65 2.68 53.31
N HIS A 345 -32.96 3.00 53.27
CA HIS A 345 -33.95 2.68 54.30
C HIS A 345 -34.90 1.56 53.84
N GLY A 346 -34.96 0.47 54.61
CA GLY A 346 -35.83 -0.70 54.36
C GLY A 346 -35.62 -1.78 55.42
N THR A 347 -36.58 -2.70 55.57
CA THR A 347 -36.49 -3.85 56.47
C THR A 347 -35.61 -4.96 55.88
N GLU A 348 -35.02 -5.81 56.73
CA GLU A 348 -34.13 -6.90 56.27
C GLU A 348 -34.84 -7.89 55.33
N ASP A 349 -36.14 -8.14 55.53
CA ASP A 349 -36.94 -9.01 54.66
C ASP A 349 -37.10 -8.41 53.25
N GLU A 350 -37.30 -7.09 53.16
CA GLU A 350 -37.42 -6.40 51.87
C GLU A 350 -36.08 -6.33 51.13
N TRP A 351 -34.97 -6.17 51.85
CA TRP A 351 -33.62 -6.24 51.27
C TRP A 351 -33.30 -7.63 50.75
N GLN A 352 -33.66 -8.67 51.51
CA GLN A 352 -33.47 -10.05 51.08
C GLN A 352 -34.32 -10.36 49.84
N PHE A 353 -35.56 -9.87 49.79
CA PHE A 353 -36.41 -9.98 48.61
C PHE A 353 -35.81 -9.26 47.39
N LEU A 354 -35.34 -8.02 47.55
CA LEU A 354 -34.70 -7.27 46.46
C LEU A 354 -33.45 -7.99 45.91
N ILE A 355 -32.54 -8.41 46.78
CA ILE A 355 -31.25 -8.95 46.36
C ILE A 355 -31.40 -10.37 45.80
N GLN A 356 -32.18 -11.23 46.46
CA GLN A 356 -32.29 -12.64 46.09
C GLN A 356 -33.39 -12.93 45.07
N GLN A 357 -34.55 -12.26 45.18
CA GLN A 357 -35.71 -12.54 44.33
C GLN A 357 -35.80 -11.60 43.13
N VAL A 358 -35.44 -10.32 43.27
CA VAL A 358 -35.52 -9.34 42.18
C VAL A 358 -34.20 -9.28 41.38
N CYS A 359 -33.07 -9.17 42.06
CA CYS A 359 -31.76 -9.02 41.41
C CYS A 359 -31.08 -10.37 41.12
N TYR A 360 -31.57 -11.48 41.67
CA TYR A 360 -30.94 -12.80 41.63
C TYR A 360 -29.44 -12.78 42.00
N GLY A 361 -29.04 -11.87 42.89
CA GLY A 361 -27.63 -11.68 43.29
C GLY A 361 -26.71 -11.14 42.18
N ASN A 362 -27.24 -10.53 41.12
CA ASN A 362 -26.44 -9.96 40.03
C ASN A 362 -25.83 -8.60 40.45
N PRO A 363 -24.50 -8.46 40.55
CA PRO A 363 -23.85 -7.22 41.00
C PRO A 363 -24.25 -5.98 40.18
N LEU A 364 -24.38 -6.13 38.86
CA LEU A 364 -24.72 -5.01 37.98
C LEU A 364 -26.19 -4.57 38.16
N PHE A 365 -27.10 -5.52 38.38
CA PHE A 365 -28.51 -5.19 38.65
C PHE A 365 -28.67 -4.58 40.03
N ILE A 366 -27.95 -5.07 41.03
CA ILE A 366 -27.93 -4.49 42.37
C ILE A 366 -27.47 -3.03 42.30
N LYS A 367 -26.35 -2.73 41.62
CA LYS A 367 -25.85 -1.35 41.44
C LYS A 367 -26.85 -0.44 40.70
N SER A 368 -27.43 -0.93 39.59
CA SER A 368 -28.39 -0.15 38.79
C SER A 368 -29.69 0.15 39.55
N ILE A 369 -30.22 -0.83 40.30
CA ILE A 369 -31.45 -0.66 41.08
C ILE A 369 -31.19 0.21 42.32
N ALA A 370 -30.02 0.09 42.95
CA ALA A 370 -29.60 0.99 44.03
C ALA A 370 -29.65 2.46 43.60
N HIS A 371 -29.08 2.74 42.43
CA HIS A 371 -29.09 4.08 41.83
C HIS A 371 -30.51 4.57 41.51
N HIS A 372 -31.39 3.66 41.07
CA HIS A 372 -32.81 3.99 40.84
C HIS A 372 -33.56 4.34 42.14
N ILE A 373 -33.36 3.56 43.20
CA ILE A 373 -33.99 3.78 44.51
C ILE A 373 -33.47 5.09 45.13
N GLN A 374 -32.20 5.42 44.93
CA GLN A 374 -31.62 6.69 45.35
C GLN A 374 -32.32 7.89 44.73
N GLN A 375 -32.69 7.80 43.45
CA GLN A 375 -33.21 8.93 42.70
C GLN A 375 -34.73 9.09 42.73
N VAL A 376 -35.46 7.99 42.50
CA VAL A 376 -36.92 8.04 42.31
C VAL A 376 -37.65 7.91 43.64
N HIS A 377 -37.08 7.14 44.57
CA HIS A 377 -37.71 6.82 45.85
C HIS A 377 -36.95 7.38 47.06
N HIS A 378 -36.01 8.31 46.86
CA HIS A 378 -35.23 8.97 47.92
C HIS A 378 -34.66 8.01 48.96
N ASN A 379 -33.97 6.95 48.50
CA ASN A 379 -33.39 5.92 49.35
C ASN A 379 -34.42 5.05 50.13
N ASN A 380 -35.73 5.16 49.88
CA ASN A 380 -36.78 4.35 50.53
C ASN A 380 -37.17 3.13 49.68
N LEU A 381 -36.92 1.95 50.22
CA LEU A 381 -37.15 0.69 49.51
C LEU A 381 -38.63 0.24 49.55
N ALA A 382 -39.39 0.64 50.57
CA ALA A 382 -40.80 0.27 50.69
C ALA A 382 -41.65 0.89 49.57
N ASP A 383 -41.38 2.14 49.20
CA ASP A 383 -42.08 2.84 48.11
C ASP A 383 -41.78 2.22 46.74
N PHE A 384 -40.56 1.74 46.53
CA PHE A 384 -40.15 1.02 45.32
C PHE A 384 -40.87 -0.33 45.18
N LEU A 385 -40.99 -1.08 46.27
CA LEU A 385 -41.71 -2.36 46.26
C LEU A 385 -43.23 -2.19 46.13
N LEU A 386 -43.81 -1.13 46.70
CA LEU A 386 -45.25 -0.81 46.63
C LEU A 386 -45.71 -0.39 45.23
N THR A 387 -44.83 0.20 44.43
CA THR A 387 -45.14 0.68 43.07
C THR A 387 -44.94 -0.39 41.98
N GLY A 388 -44.26 -1.50 42.27
CA GLY A 388 -43.73 -2.44 41.28
C GLY A 388 -44.59 -3.68 40.98
N ASN A 389 -45.35 -3.66 39.89
CA ASN A 389 -45.93 -4.85 39.22
C ASN A 389 -44.84 -5.65 38.45
N LEU A 390 -43.72 -5.97 39.11
CA LEU A 390 -42.43 -6.29 38.47
C LEU A 390 -42.14 -7.78 38.23
N LEU A 391 -43.14 -8.67 38.29
CA LEU A 391 -42.89 -10.11 38.39
C LEU A 391 -42.45 -10.83 37.10
N ILE A 392 -42.61 -10.32 35.87
CA ILE A 392 -42.29 -11.15 34.66
C ILE A 392 -41.66 -10.40 33.45
N GLU A 393 -41.54 -9.06 33.41
CA GLU A 393 -40.93 -8.36 32.25
C GLU A 393 -39.70 -7.46 32.57
N LYS A 394 -38.54 -8.15 32.56
CA LYS A 394 -37.20 -7.81 32.02
C LYS A 394 -36.78 -6.33 32.00
N ILE A 395 -35.59 -6.05 32.54
CA ILE A 395 -34.69 -4.86 32.46
C ILE A 395 -34.89 -3.91 31.27
N GLU A 396 -35.30 -4.41 30.11
CA GLU A 396 -35.71 -3.62 28.96
C GLU A 396 -36.84 -2.62 29.26
N SER A 397 -37.81 -2.98 30.12
CA SER A 397 -38.90 -2.08 30.53
C SER A 397 -38.39 -0.89 31.35
N ILE A 398 -37.42 -1.15 32.24
CA ILE A 398 -36.74 -0.13 33.05
C ILE A 398 -35.88 0.76 32.15
N LEU A 399 -35.06 0.19 31.27
CA LEU A 399 -34.23 0.94 30.31
C LEU A 399 -35.09 1.74 29.32
N ASN A 400 -36.24 1.21 28.88
CA ASN A 400 -37.20 1.92 28.03
C ASN A 400 -37.81 3.12 28.77
N SER A 401 -38.19 2.96 30.03
CA SER A 401 -38.70 4.04 30.88
C SER A 401 -37.66 5.15 31.03
N TYR A 402 -36.41 4.79 31.34
CA TYR A 402 -35.31 5.76 31.37
C TYR A 402 -35.12 6.46 30.03
N PHE A 403 -35.05 5.71 28.94
CA PHE A 403 -34.87 6.27 27.60
C PHE A 403 -35.99 7.26 27.22
N GLN A 404 -37.23 7.01 27.63
CA GLN A 404 -38.34 7.93 27.42
C GLN A 404 -38.23 9.22 28.24
N GLN A 405 -37.62 9.16 29.43
CA GLN A 405 -37.40 10.32 30.31
C GLN A 405 -36.20 11.19 29.89
N LEU A 406 -35.34 10.72 28.99
CA LEU A 406 -34.20 11.47 28.49
C LEU A 406 -34.62 12.60 27.55
N SER A 407 -33.97 13.74 27.70
CA SER A 407 -34.05 14.87 26.76
C SER A 407 -33.38 14.53 25.41
N ASN A 408 -33.68 15.31 24.38
CA ASN A 408 -33.13 15.10 23.04
C ASN A 408 -31.58 15.21 23.01
N LEU A 409 -31.01 16.14 23.79
CA LEU A 409 -29.56 16.27 23.95
C LEU A 409 -28.95 15.03 24.62
N GLU A 410 -29.56 14.53 25.68
CA GLU A 410 -29.09 13.31 26.37
C GLU A 410 -29.16 12.07 25.48
N LYS A 411 -30.23 11.95 24.68
CA LYS A 411 -30.38 10.86 23.69
C LYS A 411 -29.27 10.91 22.65
N ALA A 412 -28.97 12.09 22.10
CA ALA A 412 -27.92 12.23 21.11
C ALA A 412 -26.52 11.95 21.66
N ILE A 413 -26.23 12.33 22.92
CA ILE A 413 -24.97 11.98 23.59
C ILE A 413 -24.85 10.46 23.76
N ILE A 414 -25.91 9.79 24.22
CA ILE A 414 -25.90 8.32 24.38
C ILE A 414 -25.73 7.61 23.03
N PHE A 415 -26.46 8.05 22.01
CA PHE A 415 -26.34 7.46 20.69
C PHE A 415 -24.96 7.67 20.11
N GLU A 416 -24.36 8.84 20.33
CA GLU A 416 -22.99 9.10 19.91
C GLU A 416 -21.99 8.15 20.58
N LEU A 417 -22.10 7.95 21.90
CA LEU A 417 -21.25 7.00 22.62
C LEU A 417 -21.48 5.54 22.16
N ALA A 418 -22.73 5.17 21.86
CA ALA A 418 -23.08 3.85 21.35
C ALA A 418 -22.58 3.59 19.91
N ILE A 419 -22.61 4.60 19.03
CA ILE A 419 -22.14 4.50 17.64
C ILE A 419 -20.61 4.43 17.59
N ASN A 420 -19.91 5.20 18.43
CA ASN A 420 -18.44 5.18 18.46
C ASN A 420 -17.86 3.88 19.01
N ARG A 421 -18.55 3.22 19.95
CA ARG A 421 -18.17 1.93 20.58
C ARG A 421 -16.82 1.91 21.32
N ASN A 422 -16.10 3.02 21.27
CA ASN A 422 -14.83 3.28 21.93
C ASN A 422 -14.96 4.52 22.83
N PRO A 423 -14.02 4.71 23.78
CA PRO A 423 -13.95 5.93 24.57
C PRO A 423 -13.87 7.18 23.69
N VAL A 424 -14.77 8.14 23.92
CA VAL A 424 -14.87 9.39 23.14
C VAL A 424 -14.49 10.57 24.01
N SER A 425 -13.72 11.50 23.45
CA SER A 425 -13.34 12.74 24.12
C SER A 425 -14.47 13.77 24.09
N LEU A 426 -14.44 14.73 25.02
CA LEU A 426 -15.42 15.83 25.09
C LEU A 426 -15.40 16.71 23.82
N SER A 427 -14.22 16.98 23.27
CA SER A 427 -14.04 17.73 22.01
C SER A 427 -14.65 17.01 20.80
N GLU A 428 -14.54 15.68 20.75
CA GLU A 428 -15.15 14.90 19.67
C GLU A 428 -16.67 14.87 19.79
N LEU A 429 -17.24 14.83 21.00
CA LEU A 429 -18.69 14.91 21.18
C LEU A 429 -19.24 16.28 20.71
N GLU A 430 -18.54 17.36 21.03
CA GLU A 430 -18.91 18.72 20.58
C GLU A 430 -18.84 18.90 19.06
N HIS A 431 -17.88 18.27 18.39
CA HIS A 431 -17.77 18.32 16.92
C HIS A 431 -18.82 17.45 16.20
N ASN A 432 -19.18 16.29 16.79
CA ASN A 432 -20.01 15.28 16.12
C ASN A 432 -21.52 15.47 16.32
N ILE A 433 -21.96 15.99 17.47
CA ILE A 433 -23.40 16.15 17.76
C ILE A 433 -23.90 17.48 17.21
N ILE A 434 -24.90 17.43 16.32
CA ILE A 434 -25.52 18.63 15.72
C ILE A 434 -26.96 18.77 16.23
N ILE A 435 -27.15 19.53 17.31
CA ILE A 435 -28.49 19.84 17.84
C ILE A 435 -28.57 21.33 18.16
N ASP A 436 -29.72 21.95 17.89
CA ASP A 436 -30.09 23.24 18.49
C ASP A 436 -30.26 23.04 19.99
N THR A 437 -29.18 23.23 20.73
CA THR A 437 -29.21 23.17 22.19
C THR A 437 -30.03 24.37 22.66
N ASP A 438 -31.19 24.15 23.30
CA ASP A 438 -32.03 25.18 23.94
C ASP A 438 -31.27 25.91 25.09
N GLY A 439 -30.13 26.54 24.80
CA GLY A 439 -29.20 27.19 25.74
C GLY A 439 -28.30 26.28 26.58
N LYS A 440 -28.46 24.95 26.55
CA LYS A 440 -27.71 24.00 27.42
C LYS A 440 -26.42 23.50 26.78
N SER A 441 -25.31 23.53 27.51
CA SER A 441 -24.03 22.98 27.00
C SER A 441 -24.01 21.45 26.98
N ILE A 442 -23.22 20.84 26.09
CA ILE A 442 -23.01 19.38 26.07
C ILE A 442 -22.46 18.88 27.41
N GLN A 443 -21.66 19.68 28.12
CA GLN A 443 -21.18 19.38 29.47
C GLN A 443 -22.32 19.30 30.51
N GLU A 444 -23.32 20.19 30.43
CA GLU A 444 -24.52 20.09 31.27
C GLU A 444 -25.35 18.86 30.92
N GLY A 445 -25.44 18.53 29.63
CA GLY A 445 -26.02 17.28 29.16
C GLY A 445 -25.33 16.05 29.74
N ILE A 446 -24.00 16.00 29.70
CA ILE A 446 -23.20 14.90 30.27
C ILE A 446 -23.36 14.83 31.80
N ARG A 447 -23.39 15.97 32.51
CA ARG A 447 -23.63 15.98 33.97
C ARG A 447 -25.02 15.43 34.30
N SER A 448 -26.04 15.87 33.58
CA SER A 448 -27.43 15.37 33.72
C SER A 448 -27.54 13.88 33.34
N LEU A 449 -26.74 13.43 32.36
CA LEU A 449 -26.71 12.04 31.94
C LEU A 449 -25.98 11.15 32.95
N SER A 450 -24.85 11.63 33.49
CA SER A 450 -24.03 10.92 34.48
C SER A 450 -24.76 10.70 35.81
N SER A 451 -25.73 11.55 36.12
CA SER A 451 -26.61 11.29 37.24
C SER A 451 -27.62 10.19 36.90
N LYS A 452 -28.08 10.01 35.66
CA LYS A 452 -29.15 9.05 35.32
C LYS A 452 -28.65 7.66 34.91
N ILE A 453 -27.50 7.59 34.25
CA ILE A 453 -26.93 6.37 33.68
C ILE A 453 -25.46 6.26 34.12
N LEU A 454 -25.03 5.04 34.44
CA LEU A 454 -23.64 4.76 34.77
C LEU A 454 -22.76 5.00 33.54
N LEU A 455 -22.05 6.14 33.54
CA LEU A 455 -21.02 6.49 32.57
C LEU A 455 -19.67 6.18 33.19
N ASP A 456 -18.87 5.37 32.50
CA ASP A 456 -17.48 5.12 32.88
C ASP A 456 -16.64 6.29 32.33
N LYS A 457 -15.98 7.01 33.25
CA LYS A 457 -15.10 8.14 32.93
C LYS A 457 -13.66 7.79 33.29
N LYS A 458 -12.76 7.86 32.31
CA LYS A 458 -11.31 7.64 32.52
C LYS A 458 -10.53 8.63 31.65
N ASP A 459 -9.68 9.44 32.30
CA ASP A 459 -8.73 10.36 31.63
C ASP A 459 -9.37 11.24 30.52
N ASP A 460 -10.46 11.95 30.85
CA ASP A 460 -11.26 12.79 29.94
C ASP A 460 -12.02 12.09 28.79
N TYR A 461 -11.94 10.76 28.70
CA TYR A 461 -12.78 9.96 27.82
C TYR A 461 -14.03 9.44 28.53
N LEU A 462 -15.12 9.37 27.77
CA LEU A 462 -16.42 8.89 28.21
C LEU A 462 -16.77 7.59 27.50
N THR A 463 -17.26 6.61 28.26
CA THR A 463 -17.82 5.35 27.75
C THR A 463 -19.10 4.98 28.47
N ILE A 464 -19.94 4.20 27.79
CA ILE A 464 -21.09 3.51 28.38
C ILE A 464 -20.77 2.02 28.52
N HIS A 465 -21.35 1.39 29.55
CA HIS A 465 -21.18 -0.04 29.78
C HIS A 465 -21.62 -0.87 28.56
N PRO A 466 -20.91 -1.96 28.17
CA PRO A 466 -21.21 -2.78 26.99
C PRO A 466 -22.67 -3.21 26.82
N LEU A 467 -23.34 -3.60 27.92
CA LEU A 467 -24.76 -3.96 27.92
C LEU A 467 -25.69 -2.81 27.48
N LEU A 468 -25.32 -1.56 27.80
CA LEU A 468 -26.06 -0.38 27.36
C LEU A 468 -25.77 -0.08 25.88
N ILE A 469 -24.56 -0.32 25.40
CA ILE A 469 -24.23 -0.16 23.97
C ILE A 469 -25.07 -1.12 23.12
N GLU A 470 -25.18 -2.39 23.50
CA GLU A 470 -26.03 -3.38 22.78
C GLU A 470 -27.50 -2.89 22.74
N TYR A 471 -28.05 -2.50 23.89
CA TYR A 471 -29.43 -2.01 23.99
C TYR A 471 -29.67 -0.76 23.14
N PHE A 472 -28.80 0.25 23.26
CA PHE A 472 -28.94 1.50 22.49
C PHE A 472 -28.66 1.30 21.00
N THR A 473 -27.79 0.36 20.62
CA THR A 473 -27.59 -0.02 19.21
C THR A 473 -28.89 -0.56 18.62
N GLN A 474 -29.59 -1.45 19.32
CA GLN A 474 -30.89 -1.95 18.86
C GLN A 474 -31.94 -0.83 18.75
N LYS A 475 -31.96 0.10 19.70
CA LYS A 475 -32.84 1.29 19.60
C LYS A 475 -32.48 2.20 18.44
N ILE A 476 -31.20 2.43 18.16
CA ILE A 476 -30.72 3.17 16.98
C ILE A 476 -31.25 2.52 15.71
N ILE A 477 -31.12 1.19 15.58
CA ILE A 477 -31.59 0.45 14.41
C ILE A 477 -33.12 0.61 14.24
N THR A 478 -33.90 0.42 15.32
CA THR A 478 -35.37 0.56 15.25
C THR A 478 -35.78 1.99 14.91
N ILE A 479 -35.22 2.99 15.60
CA ILE A 479 -35.57 4.41 15.39
C ILE A 479 -35.16 4.85 13.98
N ALA A 480 -33.93 4.58 13.53
CA ALA A 480 -33.47 4.95 12.20
C ALA A 480 -34.33 4.30 11.09
N THR A 481 -34.74 3.05 11.29
CA THR A 481 -35.64 2.35 10.34
C THR A 481 -37.00 3.05 10.26
N GLU A 482 -37.59 3.44 11.39
CA GLU A 482 -38.88 4.16 11.44
C GLU A 482 -38.76 5.61 10.93
N GLU A 483 -37.65 6.32 11.18
CA GLU A 483 -37.41 7.66 10.64
C GLU A 483 -37.33 7.65 9.11
N ILE A 484 -36.69 6.65 8.50
CA ILE A 484 -36.62 6.51 7.04
C ILE A 484 -37.99 6.18 6.44
N LYS A 485 -38.82 5.40 7.15
CA LYS A 485 -40.20 5.12 6.72
C LYS A 485 -41.08 6.38 6.73
N THR A 486 -41.05 7.08 7.86
CA THR A 486 -41.94 8.20 8.18
C THR A 486 -41.46 9.56 7.68
N GLU A 487 -40.19 9.65 7.26
CA GLU A 487 -39.50 10.89 6.84
C GLU A 487 -39.40 11.96 7.93
N ASN A 488 -39.54 11.56 9.19
CA ASN A 488 -39.38 12.45 10.35
C ASN A 488 -38.01 12.22 11.00
N PHE A 489 -37.02 13.03 10.63
CA PHE A 489 -35.63 12.82 11.01
C PHE A 489 -35.27 13.57 12.30
N GLN A 490 -35.02 12.84 13.38
CA GLN A 490 -34.48 13.39 14.63
C GLN A 490 -33.08 12.81 14.91
N LEU A 491 -32.96 11.48 14.98
CA LEU A 491 -31.71 10.76 15.16
C LEU A 491 -30.76 10.96 13.98
N LEU A 492 -31.26 10.80 12.74
CA LEU A 492 -30.43 10.94 11.54
C LEU A 492 -29.93 12.38 11.34
N ARG A 493 -30.57 13.36 12.00
CA ARG A 493 -30.12 14.76 12.01
C ARG A 493 -29.02 14.99 13.04
N SER A 494 -29.17 14.45 14.25
CA SER A 494 -28.25 14.72 15.35
C SER A 494 -26.95 13.92 15.28
N ASN A 495 -27.00 12.69 14.75
CA ASN A 495 -25.89 11.75 14.80
C ASN A 495 -25.62 11.12 13.41
N SER A 496 -24.34 10.94 13.09
CA SER A 496 -23.90 10.19 11.92
C SER A 496 -23.72 8.71 12.29
N LEU A 497 -24.34 7.80 11.52
CA LEU A 497 -24.32 6.35 11.78
C LEU A 497 -22.98 5.70 11.46
N THR A 498 -22.19 6.31 10.57
CA THR A 498 -20.81 5.93 10.25
C THR A 498 -19.90 7.12 10.37
N LYS A 499 -18.67 6.88 10.83
CA LYS A 499 -17.64 7.91 10.88
C LYS A 499 -16.50 7.67 9.92
N THR A 500 -16.07 8.74 9.26
CA THR A 500 -14.86 8.80 8.43
C THR A 500 -13.60 9.07 9.27
N THR A 501 -13.75 9.68 10.45
CA THR A 501 -12.65 10.01 11.36
C THR A 501 -12.15 8.82 12.19
N VAL A 502 -12.91 7.73 12.27
CA VAL A 502 -12.50 6.51 12.98
C VAL A 502 -11.68 5.59 12.08
N PRO A 503 -10.75 4.78 12.65
CA PRO A 503 -10.01 3.77 11.91
C PRO A 503 -10.91 2.82 11.09
N ASP A 504 -10.39 2.34 9.96
CA ASP A 504 -11.17 1.54 9.00
C ASP A 504 -11.78 0.27 9.60
N TYR A 505 -11.14 -0.35 10.61
CA TYR A 505 -11.70 -1.53 11.28
C TYR A 505 -12.97 -1.20 12.08
N LEU A 506 -13.04 -0.04 12.76
CA LEU A 506 -14.25 0.41 13.45
C LEU A 506 -15.34 0.78 12.45
N ARG A 507 -14.98 1.42 11.33
CA ARG A 507 -15.95 1.75 10.28
C ARG A 507 -16.61 0.50 9.72
N LYS A 508 -15.83 -0.58 9.49
CA LYS A 508 -16.37 -1.89 9.12
C LYS A 508 -17.32 -2.47 10.17
N ILE A 509 -17.00 -2.33 11.46
CA ILE A 509 -17.89 -2.76 12.56
C ILE A 509 -19.18 -1.95 12.57
N GLN A 510 -19.12 -0.62 12.42
CA GLN A 510 -20.30 0.25 12.33
C GLN A 510 -21.20 -0.17 11.16
N ILE A 511 -20.62 -0.43 9.99
CA ILE A 511 -21.34 -0.94 8.81
C ILE A 511 -22.02 -2.28 9.14
N ASN A 512 -21.32 -3.21 9.78
CA ASN A 512 -21.82 -4.55 10.09
C ASN A 512 -22.91 -4.56 11.16
N VAL A 513 -22.78 -3.77 12.22
CA VAL A 513 -23.68 -3.86 13.38
C VAL A 513 -24.81 -2.82 13.33
N ILE A 514 -24.66 -1.73 12.58
CA ILE A 514 -25.66 -0.67 12.49
C ILE A 514 -26.32 -0.65 11.10
N LEU A 515 -25.54 -0.42 10.04
CA LEU A 515 -26.12 -0.19 8.70
C LEU A 515 -26.68 -1.46 8.07
N HIS A 516 -25.98 -2.60 8.15
CA HIS A 516 -26.48 -3.86 7.59
C HIS A 516 -27.82 -4.30 8.23
N PRO A 517 -28.01 -4.26 9.56
CA PRO A 517 -29.31 -4.51 10.18
C PRO A 517 -30.41 -3.53 9.77
N ILE A 518 -30.12 -2.22 9.67
CA ILE A 518 -31.07 -1.22 9.17
C ILE A 518 -31.50 -1.57 7.74
N ILE A 519 -30.54 -1.87 6.85
CA ILE A 519 -30.81 -2.28 5.47
C ILE A 519 -31.65 -3.55 5.45
N LYS A 520 -31.32 -4.56 6.26
CA LYS A 520 -32.08 -5.81 6.34
C LYS A 520 -33.54 -5.57 6.73
N ASN A 521 -33.79 -4.73 7.72
CA ASN A 521 -35.15 -4.35 8.14
C ASN A 521 -35.88 -3.58 7.04
N LEU A 522 -35.20 -2.63 6.40
CA LEU A 522 -35.79 -1.86 5.30
C LEU A 522 -36.05 -2.70 4.04
N ILE A 523 -35.22 -3.69 3.73
CA ILE A 523 -35.43 -4.66 2.64
C ILE A 523 -36.64 -5.53 2.93
N HIS A 524 -36.81 -5.99 4.19
CA HIS A 524 -37.99 -6.75 4.60
C HIS A 524 -39.29 -5.96 4.34
N ASP A 525 -39.27 -4.65 4.62
CA ASP A 525 -40.46 -3.82 4.54
C ASP A 525 -40.76 -3.27 3.13
N PHE A 526 -39.73 -2.96 2.33
CA PHE A 526 -39.91 -2.31 1.01
C PHE A 526 -39.54 -3.18 -0.20
N GLN A 527 -38.82 -4.30 -0.04
CA GLN A 527 -38.11 -5.01 -1.11
C GLN A 527 -36.98 -4.17 -1.74
N GLU A 528 -35.92 -4.83 -2.23
CA GLU A 528 -34.65 -4.20 -2.62
C GLU A 528 -34.79 -3.08 -3.67
N ASN A 529 -35.68 -3.24 -4.67
CA ASN A 529 -35.90 -2.26 -5.74
C ASN A 529 -36.71 -1.02 -5.29
N ASN A 530 -37.56 -1.13 -4.27
CA ASN A 530 -38.30 0.04 -3.77
C ASN A 530 -37.53 0.77 -2.66
N LEU A 531 -36.61 0.08 -1.98
CA LEU A 531 -35.73 0.69 -0.98
C LEU A 531 -34.88 1.81 -1.60
N GLU A 532 -34.24 1.55 -2.74
CA GLU A 532 -33.49 2.58 -3.47
C GLU A 532 -34.34 3.82 -3.76
N ARG A 533 -35.57 3.61 -4.28
CA ARG A 533 -36.50 4.71 -4.59
C ARG A 533 -36.86 5.51 -3.35
N LYS A 534 -37.17 4.85 -2.24
CA LYS A 534 -37.51 5.51 -0.98
C LYS A 534 -36.34 6.34 -0.43
N LEU A 535 -35.11 5.83 -0.48
CA LEU A 535 -33.91 6.57 -0.06
C LEU A 535 -33.65 7.78 -0.96
N ILE A 536 -33.83 7.65 -2.28
CA ILE A 536 -33.73 8.77 -3.23
C ILE A 536 -34.81 9.81 -2.95
N ASP A 537 -36.05 9.41 -2.68
CA ASP A 537 -37.14 10.32 -2.37
C ASP A 537 -36.88 11.09 -1.06
N CYS A 538 -36.30 10.43 -0.05
CA CYS A 538 -35.81 11.11 1.15
C CYS A 538 -34.72 12.14 0.86
N LEU A 539 -33.82 11.89 -0.10
CA LEU A 539 -32.81 12.90 -0.50
C LEU A 539 -33.43 14.09 -1.25
N LYS A 540 -34.50 13.88 -2.02
CA LYS A 540 -35.20 14.96 -2.73
C LYS A 540 -35.87 15.94 -1.77
N THR A 541 -36.44 15.46 -0.66
CA THR A 541 -37.08 16.35 0.35
C THR A 541 -36.08 17.29 1.01
N LEU A 542 -34.80 16.88 1.10
CA LEU A 542 -33.73 17.66 1.72
C LEU A 542 -33.20 18.81 0.84
N LYS A 543 -33.40 18.79 -0.49
CA LYS A 543 -32.87 19.80 -1.43
C LYS A 543 -33.41 21.22 -1.23
N HIS A 544 -34.56 21.37 -0.57
CA HIS A 544 -35.25 22.66 -0.41
C HIS A 544 -35.11 23.27 1.00
N GLN A 545 -34.30 22.68 1.89
CA GLN A 545 -34.13 23.15 3.26
C GLN A 545 -32.83 23.96 3.45
N PRO A 546 -32.83 25.06 4.24
CA PRO A 546 -31.66 25.94 4.37
C PRO A 546 -30.45 25.25 5.02
N SER A 547 -29.27 25.50 4.45
CA SER A 547 -28.01 24.75 4.51
C SER A 547 -27.21 24.82 5.82
N GLY A 548 -27.80 25.20 6.95
CA GLY A 548 -27.04 25.43 8.18
C GLY A 548 -26.68 24.19 9.00
N GLN A 549 -27.48 23.11 8.95
CA GLN A 549 -27.44 22.08 10.02
C GLN A 549 -27.90 20.66 9.62
N ILE A 550 -28.08 20.37 8.33
CA ILE A 550 -28.80 19.16 7.85
C ILE A 550 -27.86 18.07 7.30
N GLY A 551 -26.54 18.30 7.33
CA GLY A 551 -25.54 17.43 6.70
C GLY A 551 -25.52 15.97 7.16
N GLY A 552 -25.93 15.70 8.40
CA GLY A 552 -26.00 14.35 8.96
C GLY A 552 -27.03 13.44 8.27
N ILE A 553 -28.20 13.98 7.91
CA ILE A 553 -29.30 13.17 7.34
C ILE A 553 -28.90 12.63 5.96
N ALA A 554 -28.42 13.52 5.09
CA ALA A 554 -28.00 13.15 3.74
C ALA A 554 -26.79 12.21 3.76
N GLY A 555 -25.81 12.45 4.64
CA GLY A 555 -24.66 11.56 4.79
C GLY A 555 -25.06 10.13 5.17
N ASN A 556 -25.96 10.00 6.15
CA ASN A 556 -26.49 8.69 6.58
C ASN A 556 -27.23 7.96 5.45
N ILE A 557 -28.08 8.66 4.70
CA ILE A 557 -28.82 8.07 3.57
C ILE A 557 -27.87 7.66 2.44
N ILE A 558 -26.87 8.49 2.12
CA ILE A 558 -25.87 8.17 1.08
C ILE A 558 -25.03 6.95 1.48
N ASN A 559 -24.65 6.81 2.75
CA ASN A 559 -23.92 5.63 3.24
C ASN A 559 -24.77 4.35 3.11
N LEU A 560 -26.08 4.41 3.39
CA LEU A 560 -27.00 3.29 3.15
C LEU A 560 -27.12 2.95 1.65
N LEU A 561 -27.29 3.97 0.80
CA LEU A 561 -27.34 3.79 -0.67
C LEU A 561 -26.03 3.19 -1.21
N ASN A 562 -24.89 3.62 -0.68
CA ASN A 562 -23.57 3.12 -1.07
C ASN A 562 -23.46 1.60 -0.84
N ILE A 563 -23.95 1.11 0.31
CA ILE A 563 -23.98 -0.33 0.63
C ILE A 563 -24.97 -1.07 -0.28
N VAL A 564 -26.20 -0.55 -0.45
CA VAL A 564 -27.23 -1.18 -1.31
C VAL A 564 -26.75 -1.29 -2.76
N LYS A 565 -25.95 -0.33 -3.24
CA LYS A 565 -25.41 -0.30 -4.61
C LYS A 565 -23.99 -0.83 -4.75
N ASN A 566 -23.41 -1.42 -3.72
CA ASN A 566 -22.04 -1.95 -3.75
C ASN A 566 -21.01 -0.93 -4.31
N GLY A 567 -21.11 0.35 -3.95
CA GLY A 567 -20.18 1.38 -4.45
C GLY A 567 -20.51 1.96 -5.83
N HIS A 568 -21.65 1.62 -6.44
CA HIS A 568 -22.04 2.12 -7.76
C HIS A 568 -23.11 3.22 -7.68
N LEU A 569 -22.71 4.48 -7.47
CA LEU A 569 -23.61 5.63 -7.41
C LEU A 569 -23.65 6.44 -8.72
N ILE A 570 -23.66 5.77 -9.86
CA ILE A 570 -23.58 6.41 -11.18
C ILE A 570 -24.89 7.15 -11.51
N GLY A 571 -24.81 8.41 -11.93
CA GLY A 571 -25.98 9.20 -12.39
C GLY A 571 -26.89 9.75 -11.30
N TYR A 572 -26.48 9.69 -10.02
CA TYR A 572 -27.26 10.22 -8.90
C TYR A 572 -27.16 11.74 -8.80
N ASP A 573 -28.24 12.39 -8.35
CA ASP A 573 -28.31 13.84 -8.19
C ASP A 573 -28.31 14.24 -6.71
N PHE A 574 -27.15 14.68 -6.23
CA PHE A 574 -26.89 15.19 -4.89
C PHE A 574 -26.73 16.72 -4.84
N SER A 575 -27.23 17.44 -5.84
CA SER A 575 -27.17 18.91 -5.90
C SER A 575 -27.90 19.56 -4.71
N HIS A 576 -27.39 20.71 -4.27
CA HIS A 576 -27.94 21.55 -3.19
C HIS A 576 -28.08 20.86 -1.81
N ILE A 577 -27.34 19.77 -1.58
CA ILE A 577 -27.41 19.02 -0.32
C ILE A 577 -26.10 19.19 0.47
N SER A 578 -26.20 19.37 1.79
CA SER A 578 -25.04 19.26 2.68
C SER A 578 -24.77 17.79 2.99
N ILE A 579 -23.54 17.31 2.81
CA ILE A 579 -23.12 15.91 2.97
C ILE A 579 -22.04 15.84 4.06
N ARG A 580 -22.23 14.98 5.06
CA ARG A 580 -21.29 14.81 6.18
C ARG A 580 -20.90 13.35 6.39
N GLN A 581 -19.62 13.09 6.70
CA GLN A 581 -19.09 11.77 7.09
C GLN A 581 -19.42 10.63 6.12
N VAL A 582 -19.26 10.90 4.82
CA VAL A 582 -19.37 9.89 3.75
C VAL A 582 -17.99 9.50 3.22
N ASP A 583 -17.77 8.21 3.08
CA ASP A 583 -16.57 7.64 2.47
C ASP A 583 -16.83 7.34 0.98
N PHE A 584 -16.32 8.21 0.10
CA PHE A 584 -16.39 8.03 -1.35
C PHE A 584 -15.14 7.32 -1.92
N SER A 585 -14.17 6.90 -1.09
CA SER A 585 -12.86 6.37 -1.53
C SER A 585 -12.95 5.25 -2.57
N ASN A 586 -13.91 4.35 -2.43
CA ASN A 586 -14.12 3.20 -3.32
C ASN A 586 -15.44 3.29 -4.10
N VAL A 587 -16.01 4.49 -4.25
CA VAL A 587 -17.32 4.71 -4.88
C VAL A 587 -17.15 5.24 -6.30
N ARG A 588 -17.85 4.63 -7.27
CA ARG A 588 -17.93 5.14 -8.64
C ARG A 588 -18.94 6.28 -8.71
N LEU A 589 -18.45 7.49 -8.98
CA LEU A 589 -19.23 8.73 -8.97
C LEU A 589 -19.43 9.33 -10.37
N ASN A 590 -19.33 8.52 -11.42
CA ASN A 590 -19.56 8.95 -12.79
C ASN A 590 -20.97 9.55 -12.95
N GLN A 591 -21.08 10.67 -13.68
CA GLN A 591 -22.35 11.36 -13.96
C GLN A 591 -23.13 11.84 -12.73
N VAL A 592 -22.48 11.97 -11.57
CA VAL A 592 -23.12 12.45 -10.35
C VAL A 592 -23.20 13.98 -10.33
N ASP A 593 -24.32 14.53 -9.87
CA ASP A 593 -24.47 15.98 -9.67
C ASP A 593 -24.21 16.37 -8.20
N PHE A 594 -23.16 17.15 -7.95
CA PHE A 594 -22.84 17.77 -6.65
C PHE A 594 -22.97 19.29 -6.69
N SER A 595 -23.68 19.86 -7.66
CA SER A 595 -23.75 21.32 -7.78
C SER A 595 -24.32 21.97 -6.51
N TYR A 596 -23.62 22.98 -6.01
CA TYR A 596 -23.93 23.74 -4.79
C TYR A 596 -24.07 22.87 -3.52
N SER A 597 -23.48 21.68 -3.50
CA SER A 597 -23.42 20.85 -2.30
C SER A 597 -22.34 21.35 -1.34
N GLN A 598 -22.51 21.08 -0.04
CA GLN A 598 -21.52 21.40 0.99
C GLN A 598 -20.99 20.11 1.61
N PHE A 599 -19.67 19.94 1.71
CA PHE A 599 -19.06 18.74 2.27
C PHE A 599 -18.43 18.98 3.64
N PHE A 600 -18.64 18.05 4.57
CA PHE A 600 -18.04 18.05 5.91
C PHE A 600 -17.46 16.67 6.21
N ASP A 601 -16.17 16.60 6.58
CA ASP A 601 -15.51 15.35 6.99
C ASP A 601 -15.68 14.18 5.99
N CYS A 602 -15.69 14.44 4.67
CA CYS A 602 -15.86 13.41 3.62
C CYS A 602 -14.53 12.97 3.00
N ILE A 603 -14.41 11.69 2.60
CA ILE A 603 -13.19 11.11 2.01
C ILE A 603 -13.42 10.83 0.52
N PHE A 604 -12.45 11.13 -0.36
CA PHE A 604 -12.53 10.98 -1.81
C PHE A 604 -11.30 10.24 -2.40
N PRO A 605 -11.44 9.49 -3.52
CA PRO A 605 -10.31 8.83 -4.18
C PRO A 605 -9.28 9.82 -4.74
N GLN A 606 -8.01 9.53 -4.54
CA GLN A 606 -6.87 10.31 -5.04
C GLN A 606 -6.08 9.49 -6.06
N THR A 607 -5.84 10.02 -7.28
CA THR A 607 -4.97 9.40 -8.29
C THR A 607 -3.63 10.11 -8.40
N CYS A 608 -2.55 9.35 -8.64
CA CYS A 608 -1.21 9.88 -8.83
C CYS A 608 -1.07 10.75 -10.09
N GLY A 609 -0.48 11.93 -9.94
CA GLY A 609 0.06 12.72 -11.05
C GLY A 609 1.32 12.14 -11.66
N SER A 610 1.98 12.90 -12.54
CA SER A 610 3.29 12.51 -13.06
C SER A 610 4.26 12.41 -11.88
N ILE A 611 4.88 11.25 -11.70
CA ILE A 611 5.76 11.00 -10.56
C ILE A 611 7.06 11.73 -10.81
N LEU A 612 7.48 12.57 -9.86
CA LEU A 612 8.69 13.39 -9.98
C LEU A 612 9.82 12.88 -9.08
N SER A 613 9.48 12.32 -7.91
CA SER A 613 10.46 11.83 -6.93
C SER A 613 9.96 10.57 -6.24
N ILE A 614 10.90 9.68 -5.92
CA ILE A 614 10.65 8.45 -5.17
C ILE A 614 11.74 8.29 -4.09
N SER A 615 11.34 7.93 -2.87
CA SER A 615 12.25 7.59 -1.78
C SER A 615 11.76 6.37 -0.99
N CYS A 616 12.68 5.51 -0.57
CA CYS A 616 12.40 4.38 0.33
C CYS A 616 12.95 4.65 1.74
N SER A 617 12.31 4.09 2.78
CA SER A 617 12.92 3.97 4.11
C SER A 617 14.01 2.89 4.12
N GLN A 618 14.97 2.92 5.05
CA GLN A 618 15.95 1.83 5.17
C GLN A 618 15.32 0.59 5.83
N PHE A 619 15.98 -0.55 5.68
CA PHE A 619 15.57 -1.83 6.25
C PHE A 619 15.89 -1.84 7.74
N ASP A 620 14.87 -1.96 8.59
CA ASP A 620 15.06 -2.42 9.96
C ASP A 620 15.00 -3.96 9.97
N PRO A 621 16.12 -4.66 10.23
CA PRO A 621 16.14 -6.12 10.29
C PRO A 621 15.30 -6.71 11.43
N SER A 622 14.83 -5.89 12.36
CA SER A 622 14.01 -6.30 13.52
C SER A 622 12.50 -6.32 13.24
N LEU A 623 12.04 -5.68 12.15
CA LEU A 623 10.62 -5.61 11.77
C LEU A 623 10.30 -6.53 10.58
N PRO A 624 9.06 -7.06 10.48
CA PRO A 624 8.68 -7.94 9.38
C PRO A 624 8.68 -7.15 8.07
N ARG A 625 9.65 -7.42 7.18
CA ARG A 625 9.86 -7.02 5.75
C ARG A 625 8.77 -6.15 5.05
N GLU A 626 8.34 -5.09 5.68
CA GLU A 626 7.48 -4.05 5.14
C GLU A 626 8.29 -2.77 5.27
N TYR A 627 8.58 -2.15 4.14
CA TYR A 627 9.25 -0.85 4.11
C TYR A 627 8.33 0.18 3.47
N LEU A 628 8.50 1.43 3.88
CA LEU A 628 7.71 2.54 3.39
C LEU A 628 8.37 3.12 2.14
N LEU A 629 7.52 3.46 1.18
CA LEU A 629 7.87 4.11 -0.06
C LEU A 629 7.10 5.41 -0.15
N ALA A 630 7.77 6.53 -0.35
CA ALA A 630 7.15 7.82 -0.57
C ALA A 630 7.35 8.26 -2.03
N THR A 631 6.29 8.78 -2.65
CA THR A 631 6.36 9.34 -4.01
C THR A 631 5.73 10.72 -4.05
N GLY A 632 6.44 11.68 -4.65
CA GLY A 632 5.92 13.03 -4.92
C GLY A 632 5.51 13.20 -6.37
N ASP A 633 4.44 13.95 -6.62
CA ASP A 633 3.88 14.13 -7.96
C ASP A 633 3.84 15.59 -8.45
N SER A 634 3.44 15.74 -9.72
CA SER A 634 3.24 17.03 -10.40
C SER A 634 1.99 17.79 -9.97
N HIS A 635 1.16 17.27 -9.06
CA HIS A 635 -0.02 17.96 -8.54
C HIS A 635 0.20 18.50 -7.13
N GLY A 636 1.35 18.22 -6.51
CA GLY A 636 1.64 18.64 -5.14
C GLY A 636 1.32 17.59 -4.08
N MET A 637 0.96 16.38 -4.50
CA MET A 637 0.60 15.28 -3.64
C MET A 637 1.82 14.43 -3.29
N ILE A 638 1.79 13.88 -2.08
CA ILE A 638 2.66 12.80 -1.66
C ILE A 638 1.82 11.55 -1.43
N TYR A 639 2.30 10.43 -1.96
CA TYR A 639 1.73 9.10 -1.73
C TYR A 639 2.72 8.28 -0.90
N LEU A 640 2.23 7.70 0.19
CA LEU A 640 2.94 6.73 1.01
C LEU A 640 2.42 5.33 0.69
N TRP A 641 3.31 4.48 0.22
CA TRP A 641 3.05 3.09 -0.12
C TRP A 641 3.74 2.18 0.89
N LYS A 642 3.06 1.10 1.26
CA LYS A 642 3.66 -0.03 1.97
C LYS A 642 4.04 -1.08 0.95
N VAL A 643 5.31 -1.48 0.95
CA VAL A 643 5.78 -2.57 0.09
C VAL A 643 5.72 -3.87 0.87
N LYS A 644 4.84 -4.78 0.44
CA LYS A 644 4.68 -6.11 1.06
C LYS A 644 5.75 -7.09 0.57
N GLN A 645 5.86 -8.21 1.30
CA GLN A 645 6.86 -9.27 1.06
C GLN A 645 6.82 -9.92 -0.33
N ASP A 646 5.68 -9.84 -1.01
CA ASP A 646 5.47 -10.35 -2.39
C ASP A 646 5.86 -9.33 -3.47
N GLY A 647 6.31 -8.14 -3.07
CA GLY A 647 6.56 -7.02 -3.98
C GLY A 647 5.27 -6.27 -4.36
N LYS A 648 4.14 -6.54 -3.69
CA LYS A 648 2.91 -5.78 -3.93
C LYS A 648 3.00 -4.42 -3.25
N LEU A 649 2.81 -3.37 -4.05
CA LEU A 649 2.65 -2.01 -3.57
C LEU A 649 1.20 -1.79 -3.12
N GLU A 650 1.00 -1.45 -1.85
CA GLU A 650 -0.29 -1.01 -1.32
C GLU A 650 -0.22 0.45 -0.93
N LEU A 651 -1.12 1.26 -1.47
CA LEU A 651 -1.24 2.65 -1.05
C LEU A 651 -1.69 2.67 0.41
N SER A 652 -0.83 3.17 1.29
CA SER A 652 -1.15 3.30 2.71
C SER A 652 -1.90 4.59 2.98
N LYS A 653 -1.38 5.72 2.48
CA LYS A 653 -1.93 7.06 2.69
C LYS A 653 -1.52 7.98 1.54
N SER A 654 -2.29 9.01 1.29
CA SER A 654 -1.93 10.09 0.38
C SER A 654 -2.43 11.42 0.92
N PHE A 655 -1.63 12.47 0.75
CA PHE A 655 -1.94 13.80 1.29
C PHE A 655 -1.32 14.90 0.44
N PRO A 656 -1.93 16.09 0.42
CA PRO A 656 -1.35 17.24 -0.24
C PRO A 656 -0.19 17.80 0.57
N ALA A 657 0.97 17.94 -0.07
CA ALA A 657 2.15 18.52 0.56
C ALA A 657 2.39 19.96 0.11
N HIS A 658 2.29 20.25 -1.18
CA HIS A 658 2.54 21.57 -1.74
C HIS A 658 1.40 21.99 -2.68
N GLY A 659 1.18 23.29 -2.88
CA GLY A 659 0.13 23.77 -3.80
C GLY A 659 0.46 23.60 -5.30
N SER A 660 1.62 23.00 -5.60
CA SER A 660 2.15 22.74 -6.94
C SER A 660 3.22 21.63 -6.85
N TRP A 661 4.01 21.41 -7.91
CA TRP A 661 4.86 20.23 -8.09
C TRP A 661 5.76 19.91 -6.88
N VAL A 662 5.74 18.64 -6.43
CA VAL A 662 6.69 18.11 -5.44
C VAL A 662 7.89 17.54 -6.18
N TRP A 663 8.96 18.31 -6.27
CA TRP A 663 10.13 17.95 -7.06
C TRP A 663 11.02 16.92 -6.40
N SER A 664 11.06 16.89 -5.07
CA SER A 664 11.89 15.94 -4.33
C SER A 664 11.21 15.54 -3.02
N VAL A 665 11.34 14.27 -2.69
CA VAL A 665 10.84 13.65 -1.46
C VAL A 665 11.95 12.78 -0.89
N ALA A 666 12.17 12.86 0.42
CA ALA A 666 13.14 12.04 1.13
C ALA A 666 12.53 11.46 2.40
N LEU A 667 12.72 10.16 2.61
CA LEU A 667 12.44 9.49 3.89
C LEU A 667 13.73 9.42 4.72
N ASN A 668 13.60 9.55 6.03
CA ASN A 668 14.72 9.27 6.92
C ASN A 668 14.98 7.76 7.03
N SER A 669 16.16 7.39 7.55
CA SER A 669 16.60 5.98 7.63
C SER A 669 15.58 5.09 8.36
N GLU A 670 14.99 5.58 9.45
CA GLU A 670 14.01 4.86 10.26
C GLU A 670 12.57 4.84 9.68
N GLY A 671 12.29 5.60 8.62
CA GLY A 671 10.94 5.71 8.03
C GLY A 671 9.92 6.45 8.92
N GLN A 672 10.39 7.22 9.90
CA GLN A 672 9.56 8.00 10.82
C GLN A 672 9.32 9.43 10.33
N LEU A 673 10.28 10.02 9.60
CA LEU A 673 10.22 11.38 9.10
C LEU A 673 10.25 11.38 7.56
N LEU A 674 9.48 12.30 6.99
CA LEU A 674 9.41 12.55 5.57
C LEU A 674 9.65 14.03 5.30
N ALA A 675 10.59 14.35 4.42
CA ALA A 675 10.82 15.70 3.94
C ALA A 675 10.37 15.83 2.47
N SER A 676 9.78 16.96 2.13
CA SER A 676 9.38 17.29 0.75
C SER A 676 9.83 18.69 0.35
N GLY A 677 10.32 18.82 -0.89
CA GLY A 677 10.68 20.08 -1.53
C GLY A 677 9.74 20.40 -2.68
N GLY A 678 9.11 21.57 -2.62
CA GLY A 678 8.11 22.01 -3.59
C GLY A 678 8.61 23.06 -4.59
N GLN A 679 7.78 23.31 -5.60
CA GLN A 679 7.92 24.44 -6.54
C GLN A 679 7.88 25.81 -5.85
N ASP A 680 7.27 25.88 -4.67
CA ASP A 680 7.12 27.08 -3.83
C ASP A 680 8.42 27.51 -3.11
N GLY A 681 9.49 26.72 -3.21
CA GLY A 681 10.75 26.99 -2.50
C GLY A 681 10.68 26.67 -1.00
N ILE A 682 9.63 25.97 -0.56
CA ILE A 682 9.39 25.61 0.84
C ILE A 682 9.75 24.14 1.06
N ILE A 683 10.26 23.85 2.24
CA ILE A 683 10.54 22.49 2.71
C ILE A 683 9.48 22.15 3.77
N LYS A 684 8.87 20.98 3.66
CA LYS A 684 7.94 20.49 4.68
C LYS A 684 8.46 19.17 5.24
N ILE A 685 8.43 19.06 6.57
CA ILE A 685 8.75 17.83 7.27
C ILE A 685 7.47 17.29 7.93
N TRP A 686 7.26 15.98 7.77
CA TRP A 686 6.11 15.24 8.27
C TRP A 686 6.59 14.09 9.14
N SER A 687 5.95 13.90 10.30
CA SER A 687 6.10 12.70 11.11
C SER A 687 5.07 11.65 10.69
N ILE A 688 5.52 10.44 10.35
CA ILE A 688 4.69 9.33 9.84
C ILE A 688 4.06 8.53 10.98
N THR A 689 4.66 8.54 12.18
CA THR A 689 4.22 7.74 13.34
C THR A 689 3.06 8.39 14.11
N THR A 690 2.98 9.72 14.11
CA THR A 690 1.85 10.51 14.61
C THR A 690 0.90 10.89 13.48
N ASP A 691 -0.36 11.23 13.76
CA ASP A 691 -1.31 11.60 12.72
C ASP A 691 -0.76 12.72 11.80
N LEU A 692 -0.66 12.42 10.50
CA LEU A 692 0.10 13.21 9.51
C LEU A 692 -0.42 14.64 9.38
N SER A 693 -1.70 14.88 9.68
CA SER A 693 -2.35 16.18 9.63
C SER A 693 -1.90 17.14 10.75
N ILE A 694 -1.33 16.61 11.85
CA ILE A 694 -1.11 17.37 13.10
C ILE A 694 0.32 17.95 13.19
N ASN A 695 1.32 17.28 12.63
CA ASN A 695 2.75 17.63 12.80
C ASN A 695 3.46 17.97 11.47
N CYS A 696 2.91 18.90 10.70
CA CYS A 696 3.63 19.49 9.57
C CYS A 696 4.48 20.66 10.07
N HIS A 697 5.80 20.50 10.10
CA HIS A 697 6.72 21.62 10.31
C HIS A 697 7.17 22.13 8.95
N SER A 698 6.65 23.28 8.52
CA SER A 698 7.19 24.00 7.36
C SER A 698 8.48 24.71 7.77
N LEU A 699 9.60 24.34 7.17
CA LEU A 699 10.83 25.11 7.23
C LEU A 699 10.82 26.04 6.00
N PRO A 700 10.78 27.39 6.11
CA PRO A 700 11.20 28.23 7.24
C PRO A 700 10.27 29.44 7.58
N HIS A 701 10.70 30.26 8.55
CA HIS A 701 10.34 31.68 8.66
C HIS A 701 10.56 32.40 7.30
N PRO A 702 9.72 33.37 6.88
CA PRO A 702 9.75 33.99 5.55
C PRO A 702 11.09 34.59 5.08
N SER A 703 12.07 34.79 5.97
CA SER A 703 13.40 35.33 5.68
C SER A 703 14.45 34.30 5.23
N GLN A 704 14.25 32.99 5.44
CA GLN A 704 15.28 31.95 5.19
C GLN A 704 14.92 30.94 4.08
N LYS A 705 13.80 31.14 3.38
CA LYS A 705 13.34 30.25 2.31
C LYS A 705 14.28 30.26 1.11
N HIS A 706 14.24 29.19 0.30
CA HIS A 706 14.82 29.21 -1.03
C HIS A 706 14.05 30.20 -1.92
N GLN A 707 14.76 30.90 -2.79
CA GLN A 707 14.16 31.91 -3.68
C GLN A 707 13.62 31.31 -4.98
N ALA A 708 13.90 30.02 -5.22
CA ALA A 708 13.50 29.27 -6.39
C ALA A 708 13.15 27.81 -6.02
N PRO A 709 12.58 27.02 -6.95
CA PRO A 709 12.17 25.64 -6.70
C PRO A 709 13.29 24.77 -6.13
N ILE A 710 12.95 23.91 -5.17
CA ILE A 710 13.88 22.95 -4.58
C ILE A 710 13.90 21.71 -5.47
N ARG A 711 15.07 21.32 -5.97
CA ARG A 711 15.24 20.19 -6.91
C ARG A 711 15.64 18.91 -6.20
N ALA A 712 16.33 19.01 -5.07
CA ALA A 712 16.80 17.84 -4.33
C ALA A 712 16.72 18.06 -2.82
N VAL A 713 16.32 17.01 -2.11
CA VAL A 713 16.23 16.94 -0.65
C VAL A 713 16.88 15.63 -0.21
N ALA A 714 17.74 15.67 0.82
CA ALA A 714 18.40 14.47 1.36
C ALA A 714 18.57 14.56 2.88
N PHE A 715 18.31 13.47 3.60
CA PHE A 715 18.61 13.34 5.02
C PHE A 715 20.04 12.83 5.24
N SER A 716 20.68 13.23 6.33
CA SER A 716 21.86 12.55 6.86
C SER A 716 21.51 11.16 7.41
N ALA A 717 22.47 10.24 7.45
CA ALA A 717 22.23 8.86 7.91
C ALA A 717 21.74 8.80 9.38
N ASP A 718 22.16 9.75 10.20
CA ASP A 718 21.73 9.92 11.60
C ASP A 718 20.43 10.73 11.76
N SER A 719 19.80 11.14 10.66
CA SER A 719 18.57 11.94 10.60
C SER A 719 18.62 13.30 11.31
N LYS A 720 19.82 13.79 11.69
CA LYS A 720 19.96 15.09 12.38
C LYS A 720 20.00 16.28 11.43
N PHE A 721 20.49 16.07 10.22
CA PHE A 721 20.65 17.11 9.22
C PHE A 721 19.82 16.82 7.97
N LEU A 722 19.35 17.88 7.35
CA LEU A 722 18.66 17.85 6.06
C LEU A 722 19.39 18.78 5.09
N ALA A 723 19.70 18.32 3.89
CA ALA A 723 20.29 19.14 2.83
C ALA A 723 19.28 19.38 1.71
N THR A 724 19.24 20.62 1.21
CA THR A 724 18.36 21.01 0.10
C THR A 724 19.13 21.77 -0.97
N GLY A 725 18.96 21.34 -2.23
CA GLY A 725 19.51 22.01 -3.41
C GLY A 725 18.41 22.69 -4.22
N SER A 726 18.63 23.94 -4.62
CA SER A 726 17.62 24.76 -5.31
C SER A 726 18.12 25.32 -6.65
N GLU A 727 17.17 25.75 -7.48
CA GLU A 727 17.44 26.56 -8.67
C GLU A 727 17.99 27.95 -8.35
N ASP A 728 17.96 28.39 -7.08
CA ASP A 728 18.57 29.64 -6.63
C ASP A 728 20.11 29.59 -6.52
N LYS A 729 20.71 28.48 -6.99
CA LYS A 729 22.16 28.20 -7.02
C LYS A 729 22.78 27.92 -5.65
N THR A 730 21.97 27.89 -4.58
CA THR A 730 22.43 27.63 -3.22
C THR A 730 22.08 26.21 -2.76
N ILE A 731 22.86 25.73 -1.80
CA ILE A 731 22.53 24.53 -1.03
C ILE A 731 22.35 24.97 0.42
N LYS A 732 21.31 24.50 1.09
CA LYS A 732 21.09 24.78 2.51
C LYS A 732 21.16 23.51 3.33
N ILE A 733 21.82 23.58 4.48
CA ILE A 733 21.85 22.53 5.50
C ILE A 733 21.00 22.99 6.68
N TRP A 734 20.06 22.14 7.09
CA TRP A 734 19.09 22.39 8.13
C TRP A 734 19.28 21.41 9.29
N SER A 735 19.06 21.88 10.51
CA SER A 735 18.89 21.01 11.67
C SER A 735 17.45 20.51 11.70
N VAL A 736 17.25 19.18 11.76
CA VAL A 736 15.91 18.57 11.80
C VAL A 736 15.23 18.82 13.15
N GLU A 737 16.01 18.89 14.23
CA GLU A 737 15.50 19.09 15.61
C GLU A 737 15.05 20.53 15.86
N THR A 738 15.80 21.52 15.37
CA THR A 738 15.51 22.94 15.60
C THR A 738 14.77 23.61 14.45
N GLY A 739 14.84 23.04 13.24
CA GLY A 739 14.31 23.65 12.02
C GLY A 739 15.13 24.83 11.49
N GLU A 740 16.25 25.18 12.10
CA GLU A 740 17.07 26.31 11.69
C GLU A 740 18.01 25.96 10.53
N CYS A 741 18.23 26.94 9.64
CA CYS A 741 19.25 26.85 8.60
C CYS A 741 20.64 27.04 9.24
N LEU A 742 21.44 25.98 9.28
CA LEU A 742 22.79 26.02 9.85
C LEU A 742 23.79 26.65 8.89
N HIS A 743 23.73 26.25 7.61
CA HIS A 743 24.64 26.73 6.58
C HIS A 743 23.90 27.01 5.27
N THR A 744 24.24 28.13 4.63
CA THR A 744 23.92 28.39 3.22
C THR A 744 25.21 28.33 2.42
N LEU A 745 25.34 27.29 1.60
CA LEU A 745 26.52 27.01 0.80
C LEU A 745 26.37 27.72 -0.55
N GLU A 746 27.21 28.73 -0.76
CA GLU A 746 27.28 29.51 -1.99
C GLU A 746 28.59 29.14 -2.73
N GLY A 747 28.48 28.74 -4.00
CA GLY A 747 29.67 28.39 -4.79
C GLY A 747 29.39 27.75 -6.14
N HIS A 748 28.20 27.16 -6.32
CA HIS A 748 27.72 26.75 -7.65
C HIS A 748 27.31 27.98 -8.48
N GLN A 749 27.59 27.93 -9.79
CA GLN A 749 27.30 29.05 -10.69
C GLN A 749 25.93 28.94 -11.36
N GLU A 750 25.31 27.78 -11.30
CA GLU A 750 24.00 27.47 -11.88
C GLU A 750 23.19 26.55 -10.93
N ARG A 751 21.94 26.29 -11.30
CA ARG A 751 21.00 25.48 -10.49
C ARG A 751 21.58 24.16 -10.02
N VAL A 752 21.27 23.79 -8.78
CA VAL A 752 21.71 22.53 -8.18
C VAL A 752 20.68 21.45 -8.47
N GLY A 753 21.10 20.39 -9.15
CA GLY A 753 20.23 19.29 -9.58
C GLY A 753 20.06 18.21 -8.52
N GLY A 754 21.15 17.83 -7.84
CA GLY A 754 21.17 16.71 -6.90
C GLY A 754 22.09 16.97 -5.72
N VAL A 755 21.68 16.54 -4.52
CA VAL A 755 22.48 16.59 -3.29
C VAL A 755 22.42 15.24 -2.56
N THR A 756 23.54 14.81 -1.98
CA THR A 756 23.59 13.58 -1.20
C THR A 756 24.64 13.65 -0.09
N PHE A 757 24.34 13.09 1.08
CA PHE A 757 25.30 12.95 2.17
C PHE A 757 26.16 11.71 1.99
N SER A 758 27.41 11.77 2.45
CA SER A 758 28.22 10.56 2.62
C SER A 758 27.62 9.66 3.72
N PRO A 759 27.87 8.34 3.69
CA PRO A 759 27.33 7.41 4.70
C PRO A 759 27.73 7.76 6.14
N ASN A 760 28.89 8.39 6.34
CA ASN A 760 29.35 8.86 7.64
C ASN A 760 28.77 10.24 8.06
N GLY A 761 27.99 10.89 7.20
CA GLY A 761 27.35 12.20 7.44
C GLY A 761 28.29 13.40 7.46
N GLN A 762 29.59 13.23 7.22
CA GLN A 762 30.58 14.31 7.34
C GLN A 762 30.76 15.13 6.07
N LEU A 763 30.49 14.53 4.91
CA LEU A 763 30.64 15.14 3.60
C LEU A 763 29.27 15.26 2.92
N LEU A 764 29.12 16.30 2.11
CA LEU A 764 27.97 16.49 1.23
C LEU A 764 28.47 16.61 -0.20
N ALA A 765 27.94 15.80 -1.10
CA ALA A 765 28.19 15.92 -2.54
C ALA A 765 27.00 16.63 -3.22
N SER A 766 27.30 17.43 -4.22
CA SER A 766 26.30 18.20 -4.97
C SER A 766 26.64 18.26 -6.44
N GLY A 767 25.64 18.05 -7.30
CA GLY A 767 25.74 18.17 -8.75
C GLY A 767 24.95 19.38 -9.25
N SER A 768 25.52 20.13 -10.19
CA SER A 768 24.91 21.35 -10.71
C SER A 768 24.91 21.39 -12.25
N ALA A 769 24.02 22.24 -12.78
CA ALA A 769 24.02 22.65 -14.17
C ALA A 769 25.27 23.44 -14.58
N ASP A 770 26.15 23.83 -13.63
CA ASP A 770 27.47 24.40 -13.94
C ASP A 770 28.48 23.35 -14.41
N LYS A 771 28.04 22.09 -14.58
CA LYS A 771 28.81 20.92 -15.06
C LYS A 771 29.84 20.41 -14.05
N THR A 772 29.81 20.92 -12.81
CA THR A 772 30.71 20.52 -11.75
C THR A 772 30.00 19.72 -10.67
N ILE A 773 30.77 18.91 -9.95
CA ILE A 773 30.36 18.29 -8.71
C ILE A 773 31.17 18.92 -7.59
N LYS A 774 30.53 19.37 -6.52
CA LYS A 774 31.24 19.93 -5.36
C LYS A 774 31.07 19.05 -4.15
N ILE A 775 32.16 18.89 -3.41
CA ILE A 775 32.22 18.20 -2.11
C ILE A 775 32.36 19.26 -1.03
N TRP A 776 31.47 19.20 -0.05
CA TRP A 776 31.37 20.15 1.05
C TRP A 776 31.57 19.45 2.39
N SER A 777 32.14 20.17 3.34
CA SER A 777 32.13 19.75 4.74
C SER A 777 30.80 20.13 5.39
N VAL A 778 30.12 19.16 6.00
CA VAL A 778 28.81 19.39 6.64
C VAL A 778 28.94 20.29 7.88
N ASN A 779 30.03 20.15 8.63
CA ASN A 779 30.25 20.88 9.89
C ASN A 779 30.68 22.33 9.70
N THR A 780 31.39 22.64 8.61
CA THR A 780 31.95 23.98 8.37
C THR A 780 31.20 24.72 7.27
N GLY A 781 30.52 24.00 6.38
CA GLY A 781 29.92 24.57 5.17
C GLY A 781 30.93 24.97 4.09
N GLU A 782 32.20 24.62 4.24
CA GLU A 782 33.23 24.97 3.26
C GLU A 782 33.25 23.97 2.08
N CYS A 783 33.52 24.50 0.88
CA CYS A 783 33.76 23.67 -0.31
C CYS A 783 35.17 23.09 -0.22
N LEU A 784 35.28 21.78 -0.03
CA LEU A 784 36.56 21.08 0.07
C LEU A 784 37.16 20.86 -1.32
N HIS A 785 36.34 20.38 -2.26
CA HIS A 785 36.79 20.06 -3.61
C HIS A 785 35.73 20.34 -4.68
N THR A 786 36.20 20.70 -5.87
CA THR A 786 35.39 20.82 -7.09
C THR A 786 35.88 19.80 -8.11
N LEU A 787 35.03 18.85 -8.47
CA LEU A 787 35.30 17.81 -9.46
C LEU A 787 34.79 18.28 -10.82
N THR A 788 35.70 18.32 -11.78
CA THR A 788 35.44 18.74 -13.16
C THR A 788 35.70 17.58 -14.10
N GLY A 789 34.81 17.34 -15.06
CA GLY A 789 34.99 16.27 -16.04
C GLY A 789 33.77 15.98 -16.91
N HIS A 790 32.57 16.32 -16.45
CA HIS A 790 31.35 16.26 -17.25
C HIS A 790 31.27 17.40 -18.27
N GLN A 791 30.64 17.13 -19.42
CA GLN A 791 30.52 18.10 -20.52
C GLN A 791 29.18 18.85 -20.53
N ASP A 792 28.22 18.39 -19.73
CA ASP A 792 26.88 18.96 -19.60
C ASP A 792 26.38 18.91 -18.13
N TRP A 793 25.15 19.33 -17.89
CA TRP A 793 24.55 19.44 -16.55
C TRP A 793 24.64 18.14 -15.75
N VAL A 794 25.01 18.24 -14.48
CA VAL A 794 25.02 17.09 -13.56
C VAL A 794 23.70 17.09 -12.77
N TRP A 795 22.83 16.12 -13.05
CA TRP A 795 21.48 16.08 -12.49
C TRP A 795 21.42 15.37 -11.14
N GLN A 796 22.15 14.26 -10.98
CA GLN A 796 22.10 13.47 -9.76
C GLN A 796 23.48 12.94 -9.36
N VAL A 797 23.71 12.88 -8.06
CA VAL A 797 24.91 12.33 -7.43
C VAL A 797 24.52 11.35 -6.33
N ALA A 798 25.26 10.24 -6.21
CA ALA A 798 24.98 9.20 -5.20
C ALA A 798 26.29 8.61 -4.66
N PHE A 799 26.41 8.47 -3.34
CA PHE A 799 27.53 7.74 -2.71
C PHE A 799 27.27 6.23 -2.69
N SER A 800 28.35 5.45 -2.74
CA SER A 800 28.31 4.03 -2.36
C SER A 800 28.10 3.87 -0.85
N SER A 801 27.60 2.72 -0.42
CA SER A 801 27.32 2.43 0.99
C SER A 801 28.57 2.43 1.89
N ASP A 802 29.75 2.19 1.31
CA ASP A 802 31.05 2.30 2.00
C ASP A 802 31.64 3.73 1.98
N GLY A 803 31.05 4.65 1.22
CA GLY A 803 31.49 6.05 1.08
C GLY A 803 32.76 6.24 0.25
N GLN A 804 33.33 5.17 -0.32
CA GLN A 804 34.59 5.23 -1.07
C GLN A 804 34.40 5.60 -2.54
N LEU A 805 33.18 5.43 -3.06
CA LEU A 805 32.83 5.75 -4.44
C LEU A 805 31.69 6.77 -4.48
N LEU A 806 31.73 7.61 -5.50
CA LEU A 806 30.66 8.54 -5.85
C LEU A 806 30.32 8.34 -7.33
N ALA A 807 29.02 8.20 -7.63
CA ALA A 807 28.52 8.17 -8.99
C ALA A 807 27.83 9.49 -9.33
N SER A 808 28.03 9.98 -10.54
CA SER A 808 27.39 11.19 -11.05
C SER A 808 26.77 10.97 -12.42
N GLY A 809 25.52 11.40 -12.57
CA GLY A 809 24.74 11.31 -13.80
C GLY A 809 24.57 12.66 -14.46
N SER A 810 24.82 12.73 -15.76
CA SER A 810 24.85 14.00 -16.49
C SER A 810 24.03 13.96 -17.78
N GLY A 811 23.68 15.16 -18.26
CA GLY A 811 23.17 15.41 -19.60
C GLY A 811 24.17 15.06 -20.71
N ASP A 812 25.45 14.85 -20.38
CA ASP A 812 26.45 14.37 -21.35
C ASP A 812 26.29 12.89 -21.70
N LYS A 813 25.24 12.24 -21.18
CA LYS A 813 24.85 10.84 -21.41
C LYS A 813 25.75 9.82 -20.72
N THR A 814 26.67 10.27 -19.88
CA THR A 814 27.62 9.40 -19.17
C THR A 814 27.34 9.36 -17.67
N ILE A 815 27.69 8.23 -17.07
CA ILE A 815 27.79 8.09 -15.62
C ILE A 815 29.28 8.07 -15.27
N LYS A 816 29.74 9.00 -14.43
CA LYS A 816 31.13 9.00 -13.97
C LYS A 816 31.23 8.41 -12.57
N ILE A 817 32.24 7.56 -12.36
CA ILE A 817 32.57 7.00 -11.05
C ILE A 817 33.82 7.68 -10.53
N TRP A 818 33.76 8.20 -9.32
CA TRP A 818 34.82 8.91 -8.63
C TRP A 818 35.26 8.11 -7.42
N SER A 819 36.56 7.95 -7.24
CA SER A 819 37.14 7.40 -6.01
C SER A 819 37.38 8.51 -5.00
N ILE A 820 37.07 8.21 -3.74
CA ILE A 820 37.20 9.09 -2.58
C ILE A 820 37.97 8.31 -1.51
N ILE A 821 39.26 8.07 -1.77
CA ILE A 821 40.15 7.35 -0.85
C ILE A 821 41.16 8.36 -0.30
N GLU A 822 41.26 8.43 1.03
CA GLU A 822 42.24 9.26 1.75
C GLU A 822 42.22 10.77 1.39
N GLY A 823 41.09 11.30 0.90
CA GLY A 823 40.95 12.70 0.51
C GLY A 823 41.47 13.03 -0.90
N GLU A 824 41.86 12.03 -1.68
CA GLU A 824 42.07 12.19 -3.11
C GLU A 824 40.76 11.92 -3.88
N TYR A 825 40.44 12.81 -4.81
CA TYR A 825 39.22 12.74 -5.62
C TYR A 825 39.59 12.60 -7.09
N GLN A 826 39.41 11.40 -7.64
CA GLN A 826 39.79 11.10 -9.02
C GLN A 826 38.66 10.36 -9.73
N ASN A 827 38.45 10.68 -11.01
CA ASN A 827 37.58 9.90 -11.87
C ASN A 827 38.27 8.57 -12.19
N ILE A 828 37.67 7.46 -11.79
CA ILE A 828 38.22 6.11 -11.99
C ILE A 828 37.55 5.34 -13.14
N ASP A 829 36.37 5.80 -13.56
CA ASP A 829 35.67 5.24 -14.71
C ASP A 829 34.60 6.17 -15.28
N THR A 830 34.22 5.91 -16.53
CA THR A 830 33.08 6.52 -17.22
C THR A 830 32.24 5.41 -17.86
N LEU A 831 31.03 5.21 -17.35
CA LEU A 831 30.07 4.25 -17.89
C LEU A 831 29.29 4.93 -19.03
N GLU A 832 29.43 4.37 -20.22
CA GLU A 832 28.76 4.83 -21.44
C GLU A 832 27.69 3.81 -21.86
N GLY A 833 26.53 4.29 -22.28
CA GLY A 833 25.48 3.42 -22.81
C GLY A 833 24.08 4.02 -22.89
N HIS A 834 23.78 5.08 -22.15
CA HIS A 834 22.54 5.84 -22.32
C HIS A 834 22.59 6.71 -23.58
N GLU A 835 21.45 6.89 -24.25
CA GLU A 835 21.36 7.63 -25.52
C GLU A 835 20.98 9.10 -25.32
N SER A 836 20.53 9.45 -24.11
CA SER A 836 20.05 10.78 -23.72
C SER A 836 20.43 11.12 -22.26
N TRP A 837 19.88 12.22 -21.74
CA TRP A 837 20.19 12.76 -20.41
C TRP A 837 19.85 11.79 -19.28
N ILE A 838 20.75 11.65 -18.32
CA ILE A 838 20.54 10.84 -17.14
C ILE A 838 19.97 11.72 -16.03
N TRP A 839 18.73 11.42 -15.60
CA TRP A 839 17.99 12.21 -14.63
C TRP A 839 18.15 11.69 -13.20
N SER A 840 18.31 10.37 -13.02
CA SER A 840 18.39 9.75 -11.69
C SER A 840 19.43 8.64 -11.67
N ILE A 841 20.17 8.56 -10.56
CA ILE A 841 21.13 7.50 -10.26
C ILE A 841 20.97 7.07 -8.80
N ALA A 842 21.07 5.77 -8.54
CA ALA A 842 21.12 5.21 -7.19
C ALA A 842 22.15 4.08 -7.11
N PHE A 843 22.83 3.95 -5.97
CA PHE A 843 23.58 2.75 -5.61
C PHE A 843 22.66 1.74 -4.92
N SER A 844 22.91 0.44 -5.11
CA SER A 844 22.27 -0.57 -4.29
C SER A 844 22.82 -0.52 -2.86
N PRO A 845 22.00 -0.76 -1.83
CA PRO A 845 22.45 -0.80 -0.43
C PRO A 845 23.63 -1.76 -0.18
N ASP A 846 23.67 -2.89 -0.89
CA ASP A 846 24.77 -3.85 -0.83
C ASP A 846 26.05 -3.41 -1.56
N GLY A 847 26.03 -2.26 -2.25
CA GLY A 847 27.16 -1.68 -2.98
C GLY A 847 27.56 -2.43 -4.26
N GLN A 848 26.79 -3.43 -4.69
CA GLN A 848 27.16 -4.27 -5.84
C GLN A 848 26.71 -3.68 -7.18
N TYR A 849 25.67 -2.85 -7.18
CA TYR A 849 25.00 -2.37 -8.38
C TYR A 849 24.77 -0.85 -8.38
N ILE A 850 24.65 -0.29 -9.58
CA ILE A 850 24.17 1.07 -9.83
C ILE A 850 22.96 0.97 -10.75
N ALA A 851 21.89 1.68 -10.43
CA ALA A 851 20.75 1.87 -11.32
C ALA A 851 20.73 3.31 -11.85
N SER A 852 20.44 3.47 -13.13
CA SER A 852 20.36 4.77 -13.79
C SER A 852 19.09 4.90 -14.64
N GLY A 853 18.51 6.09 -14.61
CA GLY A 853 17.26 6.43 -15.29
C GLY A 853 17.47 7.61 -16.20
N SER A 854 17.00 7.49 -17.42
CA SER A 854 17.35 8.41 -18.50
C SER A 854 16.12 8.90 -19.26
N GLU A 855 16.33 9.99 -19.98
CA GLU A 855 15.40 10.57 -20.97
C GLU A 855 15.29 9.72 -22.23
N ASP A 856 16.13 8.71 -22.39
CA ASP A 856 16.01 7.69 -23.43
C ASP A 856 14.94 6.62 -23.11
N PHE A 857 14.15 6.83 -22.05
CA PHE A 857 13.05 5.96 -21.62
C PHE A 857 13.51 4.58 -21.12
N THR A 858 14.80 4.43 -20.79
CA THR A 858 15.37 3.20 -20.24
C THR A 858 15.82 3.36 -18.80
N LEU A 859 15.71 2.26 -18.06
CA LEU A 859 16.40 2.05 -16.80
C LEU A 859 17.55 1.07 -17.04
N ARG A 860 18.78 1.42 -16.65
CA ARG A 860 19.94 0.51 -16.78
C ARG A 860 20.46 0.12 -15.41
N LEU A 861 20.91 -1.14 -15.32
CA LEU A 861 21.57 -1.71 -14.15
C LEU A 861 23.02 -2.03 -14.49
N TRP A 862 23.94 -1.51 -13.70
CA TRP A 862 25.38 -1.63 -13.88
C TRP A 862 26.01 -2.38 -12.71
N SER A 863 27.03 -3.18 -12.97
CA SER A 863 27.84 -3.78 -11.90
C SER A 863 28.92 -2.80 -11.46
N VAL A 864 29.05 -2.58 -10.15
CA VAL A 864 30.15 -1.77 -9.59
C VAL A 864 31.50 -2.48 -9.76
N LYS A 865 31.52 -3.82 -9.68
CA LYS A 865 32.75 -4.61 -9.76
C LYS A 865 33.29 -4.72 -11.18
N THR A 866 32.43 -5.00 -12.16
CA THR A 866 32.86 -5.15 -13.56
C THR A 866 32.80 -3.86 -14.35
N ARG A 867 32.08 -2.83 -13.86
CA ARG A 867 31.80 -1.56 -14.56
C ARG A 867 31.07 -1.75 -15.90
N GLU A 868 30.35 -2.86 -16.05
CA GLU A 868 29.58 -3.16 -17.24
C GLU A 868 28.07 -3.01 -17.00
N CYS A 869 27.34 -2.68 -18.06
CA CYS A 869 25.87 -2.70 -18.06
C CYS A 869 25.39 -4.15 -18.03
N LEU A 870 24.77 -4.57 -16.94
CA LEU A 870 24.20 -5.91 -16.77
C LEU A 870 22.87 -6.05 -17.50
N GLN A 871 22.02 -5.03 -17.42
CA GLN A 871 20.68 -5.09 -18.00
C GLN A 871 20.13 -3.72 -18.36
N CYS A 872 19.38 -3.67 -19.47
CA CYS A 872 18.59 -2.51 -19.90
C CYS A 872 17.10 -2.86 -19.85
N PHE A 873 16.34 -2.11 -19.06
CA PHE A 873 14.90 -2.26 -18.86
C PHE A 873 14.16 -1.14 -19.60
N GLY A 874 13.41 -1.51 -20.65
CA GLY A 874 12.53 -0.60 -21.39
C GLY A 874 11.05 -0.72 -20.98
N GLY A 875 10.19 0.19 -21.46
CA GLY A 875 8.72 0.14 -21.30
C GLY A 875 8.00 1.42 -20.79
N TYR A 876 8.68 2.29 -20.01
CA TYR A 876 8.72 3.80 -19.94
C TYR A 876 8.06 4.79 -20.93
N GLY A 877 6.75 5.07 -20.98
CA GLY A 877 6.17 5.93 -22.05
C GLY A 877 6.72 7.37 -22.12
N ASN A 878 7.53 7.78 -21.14
CA ASN A 878 8.20 9.06 -21.04
C ASN A 878 9.47 8.92 -20.17
N ARG A 879 10.25 10.00 -20.02
CA ARG A 879 11.50 10.00 -19.24
C ARG A 879 11.30 9.54 -17.81
N LEU A 880 12.30 8.82 -17.31
CA LEU A 880 12.35 8.40 -15.91
C LEU A 880 12.79 9.58 -15.07
N SER A 881 11.97 9.94 -14.08
CA SER A 881 12.22 11.08 -13.20
C SER A 881 13.03 10.68 -11.97
N SER A 882 12.77 9.50 -11.40
CA SER A 882 13.39 9.07 -10.15
C SER A 882 13.49 7.55 -10.06
N ILE A 883 14.59 7.07 -9.48
CA ILE A 883 14.86 5.65 -9.24
C ILE A 883 15.38 5.46 -7.82
N THR A 884 14.97 4.38 -7.17
CA THR A 884 15.55 3.93 -5.90
C THR A 884 15.63 2.40 -5.85
N PHE A 885 16.59 1.88 -5.11
CA PHE A 885 16.64 0.46 -4.77
C PHE A 885 15.72 0.16 -3.60
N SER A 886 15.26 -1.10 -3.53
CA SER A 886 14.73 -1.61 -2.27
C SER A 886 15.86 -1.77 -1.25
N PRO A 887 15.57 -1.62 0.06
CA PRO A 887 16.59 -1.72 1.11
C PRO A 887 17.33 -3.06 1.16
N ASP A 888 16.69 -4.14 0.70
CA ASP A 888 17.27 -5.47 0.61
C ASP A 888 18.06 -5.71 -0.69
N SER A 889 18.21 -4.70 -1.55
CA SER A 889 18.89 -4.76 -2.86
C SER A 889 18.32 -5.84 -3.81
N GLN A 890 17.06 -6.25 -3.63
CA GLN A 890 16.42 -7.26 -4.50
C GLN A 890 15.57 -6.66 -5.62
N TYR A 891 15.11 -5.42 -5.43
CA TYR A 891 14.20 -4.74 -6.33
C TYR A 891 14.66 -3.33 -6.68
N ILE A 892 14.18 -2.84 -7.82
CA ILE A 892 14.35 -1.45 -8.27
C ILE A 892 12.96 -0.84 -8.43
N LEU A 893 12.76 0.31 -7.82
CA LEU A 893 11.58 1.14 -7.94
C LEU A 893 11.87 2.31 -8.86
N SER A 894 10.91 2.61 -9.71
CA SER A 894 11.08 3.58 -10.80
C SER A 894 9.81 4.39 -10.99
N GLY A 895 9.98 5.70 -11.12
CA GLY A 895 8.92 6.66 -11.41
C GLY A 895 9.19 7.31 -12.75
N SER A 896 8.14 7.47 -13.54
CA SER A 896 8.20 8.15 -14.83
C SER A 896 7.13 9.23 -14.95
N ILE A 897 7.39 10.18 -15.84
CA ILE A 897 6.44 11.23 -16.20
C ILE A 897 5.19 10.67 -16.88
N ASP A 898 5.25 9.43 -17.40
CA ASP A 898 4.11 8.66 -17.93
C ASP A 898 3.09 8.23 -16.86
N ARG A 899 3.23 8.75 -15.63
CA ARG A 899 2.41 8.47 -14.44
C ARG A 899 2.56 7.03 -13.93
N SER A 900 3.46 6.23 -14.49
CA SER A 900 3.74 4.88 -14.01
C SER A 900 4.70 4.88 -12.83
N ILE A 901 4.37 4.04 -11.85
CA ILE A 901 5.32 3.52 -10.86
C ILE A 901 5.52 2.05 -11.23
N ARG A 902 6.78 1.64 -11.42
CA ARG A 902 7.13 0.25 -11.74
C ARG A 902 8.10 -0.33 -10.73
N LEU A 903 7.88 -1.59 -10.39
CA LEU A 903 8.75 -2.40 -9.54
C LEU A 903 9.43 -3.48 -10.38
N TRP A 904 10.76 -3.55 -10.32
CA TRP A 904 11.58 -4.49 -11.06
C TRP A 904 12.30 -5.44 -10.12
N SER A 905 12.34 -6.72 -10.47
CA SER A 905 13.17 -7.70 -9.78
C SER A 905 14.58 -7.73 -10.38
N ILE A 906 15.61 -7.57 -9.54
CA ILE A 906 17.01 -7.69 -9.96
C ILE A 906 17.37 -9.13 -10.29
N LYS A 907 16.87 -10.09 -9.49
CA LYS A 907 17.13 -11.52 -9.68
C LYS A 907 16.54 -12.07 -10.98
N ASN A 908 15.33 -11.64 -11.32
CA ASN A 908 14.56 -12.20 -12.44
C ASN A 908 14.58 -11.30 -13.68
N HIS A 909 15.15 -10.09 -13.59
CA HIS A 909 15.18 -9.07 -14.63
C HIS A 909 13.80 -8.76 -15.25
N LYS A 910 12.72 -8.79 -14.46
CA LYS A 910 11.35 -8.58 -14.92
C LYS A 910 10.63 -7.51 -14.10
N CYS A 911 9.74 -6.77 -14.76
CA CYS A 911 8.77 -5.91 -14.11
C CYS A 911 7.74 -6.80 -13.39
N LEU A 912 7.62 -6.65 -12.08
CA LEU A 912 6.68 -7.41 -11.24
C LEU A 912 5.32 -6.74 -11.17
N GLN A 913 5.29 -5.40 -11.16
CA GLN A 913 4.05 -4.64 -11.05
C GLN A 913 4.18 -3.31 -11.80
N GLN A 914 3.14 -2.99 -12.58
CA GLN A 914 2.95 -1.72 -13.28
C GLN A 914 1.52 -1.24 -13.00
N ILE A 915 1.38 0.03 -12.65
CA ILE A 915 0.09 0.71 -12.44
C ILE A 915 -0.11 1.64 -13.64
N ASN A 916 -1.11 1.45 -14.54
CA ASN A 916 -1.57 2.44 -15.57
C ASN A 916 -2.72 2.03 -16.57
N GLY A 917 -3.44 3.03 -17.16
CA GLY A 917 -4.37 3.01 -18.33
C GLY A 917 -3.67 3.26 -19.69
N HIS A 918 -4.34 3.71 -20.79
CA HIS A 918 -3.59 4.15 -22.01
C HIS A 918 -2.88 5.45 -21.66
N THR A 919 -1.57 5.53 -21.86
CA THR A 919 -0.73 6.58 -21.23
C THR A 919 0.00 7.49 -22.20
N ASP A 920 -0.29 7.36 -23.49
CA ASP A 920 0.35 8.13 -24.55
C ASP A 920 -0.59 8.29 -25.75
N TRP A 921 -0.20 9.12 -26.73
CA TRP A 921 -0.90 9.33 -28.00
C TRP A 921 -1.45 8.05 -28.65
N ILE A 922 -2.66 8.13 -29.19
CA ILE A 922 -3.29 7.02 -29.91
C ILE A 922 -2.99 7.20 -31.39
N CYS A 923 -2.12 6.35 -31.92
CA CYS A 923 -1.61 6.48 -33.29
C CYS A 923 -2.61 6.00 -34.34
N SER A 924 -3.37 4.95 -34.04
CA SER A 924 -4.23 4.28 -35.01
C SER A 924 -5.46 3.68 -34.35
N VAL A 925 -6.60 3.74 -35.06
CA VAL A 925 -7.83 3.05 -34.67
C VAL A 925 -8.46 2.33 -35.84
N ALA A 926 -9.05 1.16 -35.60
CA ALA A 926 -9.76 0.37 -36.59
C ALA A 926 -10.98 -0.32 -35.97
N PHE A 927 -12.10 -0.34 -36.70
CA PHE A 927 -13.24 -1.18 -36.34
C PHE A 927 -13.00 -2.64 -36.74
N SER A 928 -13.56 -3.57 -35.95
CA SER A 928 -13.76 -4.93 -36.40
C SER A 928 -14.79 -4.98 -37.54
N PRO A 929 -14.74 -6.01 -38.41
CA PRO A 929 -15.67 -6.14 -39.55
C PRO A 929 -17.15 -6.19 -39.15
N ASP A 930 -17.45 -6.68 -37.94
CA ASP A 930 -18.81 -6.71 -37.37
C ASP A 930 -19.25 -5.38 -36.72
N GLY A 931 -18.33 -4.41 -36.59
CA GLY A 931 -18.58 -3.09 -36.00
C GLY A 931 -18.82 -3.08 -34.50
N LYS A 932 -18.64 -4.21 -33.80
CA LYS A 932 -18.90 -4.34 -32.35
C LYS A 932 -17.68 -4.06 -31.50
N THR A 933 -16.49 -4.21 -32.06
CA THR A 933 -15.22 -4.04 -31.37
C THR A 933 -14.40 -2.95 -32.05
N LEU A 934 -13.81 -2.06 -31.27
CA LEU A 934 -12.86 -1.07 -31.75
C LEU A 934 -11.46 -1.44 -31.26
N ILE A 935 -10.47 -1.38 -32.14
CA ILE A 935 -9.08 -1.68 -31.82
C ILE A 935 -8.28 -0.38 -31.89
N SER A 936 -7.49 -0.11 -30.85
CA SER A 936 -6.59 1.04 -30.78
C SER A 936 -5.15 0.61 -30.60
N GLY A 937 -4.23 1.24 -31.33
CA GLY A 937 -2.79 1.16 -31.09
C GLY A 937 -2.28 2.50 -30.58
N SER A 938 -1.56 2.50 -29.47
CA SER A 938 -1.02 3.71 -28.82
C SER A 938 0.51 3.67 -28.76
N GLY A 939 1.13 4.84 -28.68
CA GLY A 939 2.57 4.99 -28.41
C GLY A 939 3.00 4.44 -27.05
N ASP A 940 2.05 4.13 -26.17
CA ASP A 940 2.29 3.41 -24.92
C ASP A 940 2.58 1.91 -25.11
N GLN A 941 2.76 1.48 -26.36
CA GLN A 941 3.11 0.12 -26.78
C GLN A 941 2.00 -0.91 -26.56
N THR A 942 0.78 -0.48 -26.26
CA THR A 942 -0.36 -1.39 -26.09
C THR A 942 -1.31 -1.28 -27.28
N ILE A 943 -1.85 -2.43 -27.67
CA ILE A 943 -3.03 -2.53 -28.52
C ILE A 943 -4.20 -2.90 -27.61
N ARG A 944 -5.27 -2.12 -27.65
CA ARG A 944 -6.46 -2.38 -26.84
C ARG A 944 -7.66 -2.65 -27.71
N LEU A 945 -8.45 -3.64 -27.31
CA LEU A 945 -9.75 -3.95 -27.88
C LEU A 945 -10.81 -3.35 -26.97
N TRP A 946 -11.74 -2.60 -27.55
CA TRP A 946 -12.82 -1.90 -26.88
C TRP A 946 -14.16 -2.42 -27.37
N SER A 947 -15.11 -2.58 -26.47
CA SER A 947 -16.50 -2.79 -26.84
C SER A 947 -17.10 -1.46 -27.30
N VAL A 948 -17.67 -1.42 -28.50
CA VAL A 948 -18.33 -0.21 -29.05
C VAL A 948 -19.62 0.10 -28.30
N GLU A 949 -20.29 -0.93 -27.79
CA GLU A 949 -21.57 -0.84 -27.08
C GLU A 949 -21.39 -0.41 -25.61
N SER A 950 -20.45 -1.01 -24.89
CA SER A 950 -20.23 -0.72 -23.46
C SER A 950 -19.11 0.30 -23.20
N GLY A 951 -18.22 0.53 -24.16
CA GLY A 951 -17.06 1.41 -24.02
C GLY A 951 -15.93 0.84 -23.16
N GLU A 952 -16.03 -0.41 -22.71
CA GLU A 952 -15.04 -1.08 -21.87
C GLU A 952 -13.93 -1.75 -22.68
N VAL A 953 -12.75 -1.88 -22.07
CA VAL A 953 -11.63 -2.62 -22.64
C VAL A 953 -11.90 -4.12 -22.51
N ILE A 954 -12.02 -4.80 -23.64
CA ILE A 954 -12.21 -6.26 -23.74
C ILE A 954 -10.86 -6.97 -23.51
N GLN A 955 -9.79 -6.49 -24.12
CA GLN A 955 -8.47 -7.14 -24.09
C GLN A 955 -7.34 -6.14 -24.33
N ILE A 956 -6.17 -6.40 -23.72
CA ILE A 956 -4.94 -5.62 -23.91
C ILE A 956 -3.86 -6.56 -24.44
N LEU A 957 -3.30 -6.24 -25.61
CA LEU A 957 -2.19 -6.93 -26.24
C LEU A 957 -0.94 -6.06 -26.10
N GLN A 958 0.13 -6.60 -25.51
CA GLN A 958 1.39 -5.88 -25.27
C GLN A 958 2.61 -6.76 -25.47
N GLU A 959 3.70 -6.16 -25.96
CA GLU A 959 4.99 -6.83 -26.12
C GLU A 959 5.90 -6.66 -24.89
N LYS A 960 6.66 -7.70 -24.54
CA LYS A 960 7.50 -7.73 -23.32
C LYS A 960 8.93 -7.19 -23.51
N TYR A 961 9.35 -6.84 -24.72
CA TYR A 961 10.75 -6.50 -25.03
C TYR A 961 10.86 -5.36 -26.04
N TYR A 962 11.65 -4.34 -25.65
CA TYR A 962 12.08 -3.15 -26.38
C TYR A 962 11.02 -2.11 -26.79
N TRP A 963 11.48 -0.86 -26.81
CA TRP A 963 10.75 0.34 -27.20
C TRP A 963 10.39 0.32 -28.66
N VAL A 964 9.12 0.05 -28.97
CA VAL A 964 8.67 0.13 -30.34
C VAL A 964 7.38 0.92 -30.44
N LEU A 965 7.50 2.16 -30.95
CA LEU A 965 6.33 2.98 -31.30
C LEU A 965 5.48 2.22 -32.30
N LEU A 966 4.19 2.06 -31.98
CA LEU A 966 3.17 1.52 -32.88
C LEU A 966 2.72 2.62 -33.84
N TYR A 967 2.80 2.37 -35.14
CA TYR A 967 2.42 3.34 -36.17
C TYR A 967 1.01 3.10 -36.69
N GLN A 968 0.72 1.88 -37.13
CA GLN A 968 -0.60 1.53 -37.65
C GLN A 968 -1.02 0.12 -37.21
N VAL A 969 -2.34 -0.03 -36.98
CA VAL A 969 -3.00 -1.29 -36.71
C VAL A 969 -4.03 -1.55 -37.81
N ALA A 970 -4.05 -2.76 -38.35
CA ALA A 970 -5.02 -3.22 -39.34
C ALA A 970 -5.69 -4.52 -38.87
N VAL A 971 -6.96 -4.67 -39.21
CA VAL A 971 -7.76 -5.86 -38.86
C VAL A 971 -8.03 -6.64 -40.12
N SER A 972 -7.92 -7.97 -40.06
CA SER A 972 -8.27 -8.82 -41.18
C SER A 972 -9.78 -8.76 -41.47
N ALA A 973 -10.17 -8.95 -42.73
CA ALA A 973 -11.58 -8.89 -43.13
C ALA A 973 -12.46 -9.97 -42.46
N ASN A 974 -11.84 -11.08 -42.02
CA ASN A 974 -12.52 -12.12 -41.24
C ASN A 974 -12.58 -11.82 -39.71
N GLY A 975 -11.95 -10.73 -39.26
CA GLY A 975 -11.94 -10.27 -37.86
C GLY A 975 -11.17 -11.18 -36.90
N GLN A 976 -10.34 -12.10 -37.40
CA GLN A 976 -9.60 -13.05 -36.57
C GLN A 976 -8.17 -12.60 -36.26
N LEU A 977 -7.56 -11.82 -37.15
CA LEU A 977 -6.17 -11.41 -37.06
C LEU A 977 -6.05 -9.89 -36.98
N ILE A 978 -5.13 -9.42 -36.15
CA ILE A 978 -4.72 -8.03 -36.06
C ILE A 978 -3.27 -7.95 -36.52
N ALA A 979 -3.01 -7.11 -37.52
CA ALA A 979 -1.66 -6.75 -37.92
C ALA A 979 -1.26 -5.43 -37.27
N SER A 980 -0.06 -5.39 -36.70
CA SER A 980 0.51 -4.18 -36.12
C SER A 980 1.88 -3.92 -36.70
N THR A 981 2.14 -2.64 -37.00
CA THR A 981 3.44 -2.16 -37.46
C THR A 981 4.11 -1.33 -36.39
N SER A 982 5.42 -1.48 -36.32
CA SER A 982 6.22 -0.86 -35.29
C SER A 982 7.59 -0.40 -35.83
N HIS A 983 8.24 0.47 -35.10
CA HIS A 983 9.58 1.02 -35.38
C HIS A 983 10.70 -0.02 -35.60
N ASP A 984 10.53 -1.27 -35.18
CA ASP A 984 11.52 -2.36 -35.25
C ASP A 984 11.60 -3.05 -36.63
N ASN A 985 11.01 -2.44 -37.66
CA ASN A 985 10.94 -2.92 -39.04
C ASN A 985 10.16 -4.24 -39.22
N ILE A 986 9.58 -4.78 -38.15
CA ILE A 986 8.90 -6.08 -38.15
C ILE A 986 7.39 -5.86 -38.26
N ILE A 987 6.74 -6.76 -38.98
CA ILE A 987 5.29 -6.86 -39.01
C ILE A 987 4.87 -7.97 -38.05
N LYS A 988 3.95 -7.65 -37.15
CA LYS A 988 3.42 -8.57 -36.14
C LYS A 988 1.95 -8.87 -36.43
N LEU A 989 1.59 -10.13 -36.32
CA LEU A 989 0.22 -10.62 -36.40
C LEU A 989 -0.20 -11.18 -35.04
N TRP A 990 -1.40 -10.83 -34.61
CA TRP A 990 -2.02 -11.28 -33.37
C TRP A 990 -3.32 -12.00 -33.71
N ASP A 991 -3.46 -13.24 -33.25
CA ASP A 991 -4.73 -13.95 -33.33
C ASP A 991 -5.57 -13.64 -32.10
N ILE A 992 -6.75 -13.04 -32.33
CA ILE A 992 -7.65 -12.58 -31.28
C ILE A 992 -8.23 -13.75 -30.47
N ARG A 993 -8.37 -14.94 -31.07
CA ARG A 993 -9.00 -16.10 -30.42
C ARG A 993 -8.02 -16.92 -29.59
N THR A 994 -6.79 -17.03 -30.06
CA THR A 994 -5.76 -17.88 -29.44
C THR A 994 -4.77 -17.09 -28.59
N ASP A 995 -4.78 -15.75 -28.69
CA ASP A 995 -3.79 -14.84 -28.11
C ASP A 995 -2.35 -15.14 -28.58
N GLU A 996 -2.22 -15.88 -29.68
CA GLU A 996 -0.93 -16.22 -30.28
C GLU A 996 -0.42 -15.09 -31.17
N LYS A 997 0.90 -14.91 -31.12
CA LYS A 997 1.63 -13.90 -31.89
C LYS A 997 2.49 -14.57 -32.95
N TYR A 998 2.40 -14.07 -34.19
CA TYR A 998 3.26 -14.45 -35.29
C TYR A 998 4.08 -13.23 -35.76
N THR A 999 5.38 -13.39 -35.99
CA THR A 999 6.25 -12.33 -36.51
C THR A 999 6.72 -12.71 -37.90
N PHE A 1000 6.58 -11.79 -38.86
CA PHE A 1000 7.23 -11.95 -40.16
C PHE A 1000 8.73 -11.64 -40.04
N ALA A 1001 9.53 -12.25 -40.91
CA ALA A 1001 10.96 -11.97 -40.96
C ALA A 1001 11.19 -10.48 -41.28
N PRO A 1002 12.18 -9.82 -40.64
CA PRO A 1002 12.50 -8.42 -40.89
C PRO A 1002 13.16 -8.28 -42.27
N GLU A 1003 12.36 -8.19 -43.34
CA GLU A 1003 12.87 -7.89 -44.68
C GLU A 1003 12.90 -6.39 -44.98
N HIS A 1004 12.14 -5.58 -44.24
CA HIS A 1004 12.25 -4.13 -44.34
C HIS A 1004 13.52 -3.64 -43.64
N GLN A 1005 14.23 -2.71 -44.27
CA GLN A 1005 15.50 -2.18 -43.74
C GLN A 1005 15.29 -0.98 -42.80
N LYS A 1006 14.11 -0.36 -42.85
CA LYS A 1006 13.70 0.77 -42.02
C LYS A 1006 12.25 0.61 -41.55
N ARG A 1007 11.81 1.52 -40.67
CA ARG A 1007 10.51 1.53 -40.01
C ARG A 1007 9.35 1.32 -40.98
N VAL A 1008 8.42 0.44 -40.60
CA VAL A 1008 7.19 0.23 -41.36
C VAL A 1008 6.15 1.24 -40.87
N TRP A 1009 5.69 2.10 -41.75
CA TRP A 1009 4.76 3.18 -41.43
C TRP A 1009 3.30 2.74 -41.56
N SER A 1010 3.01 1.92 -42.56
CA SER A 1010 1.64 1.59 -42.92
C SER A 1010 1.47 0.14 -43.33
N ILE A 1011 0.27 -0.39 -43.06
CA ILE A 1011 -0.09 -1.79 -43.29
C ILE A 1011 -1.55 -1.91 -43.67
N ALA A 1012 -1.86 -2.83 -44.58
CA ALA A 1012 -3.23 -3.18 -44.94
C ALA A 1012 -3.37 -4.67 -45.26
N PHE A 1013 -4.52 -5.25 -44.95
CA PHE A 1013 -4.89 -6.59 -45.38
C PHE A 1013 -5.59 -6.57 -46.73
N SER A 1014 -5.39 -7.63 -47.51
CA SER A 1014 -6.23 -7.90 -48.67
C SER A 1014 -7.67 -8.23 -48.24
N PRO A 1015 -8.68 -8.01 -49.10
CA PRO A 1015 -10.07 -8.34 -48.81
C PRO A 1015 -10.30 -9.82 -48.43
N ASN A 1016 -9.47 -10.73 -48.96
CA ASN A 1016 -9.52 -12.16 -48.63
C ASN A 1016 -8.69 -12.56 -47.39
N SER A 1017 -8.03 -11.61 -46.72
CA SER A 1017 -7.16 -11.81 -45.54
C SER A 1017 -5.97 -12.76 -45.73
N GLN A 1018 -5.65 -13.16 -46.97
CA GLN A 1018 -4.53 -14.07 -47.25
C GLN A 1018 -3.22 -13.33 -47.55
N ILE A 1019 -3.31 -12.06 -47.92
CA ILE A 1019 -2.19 -11.22 -48.33
C ILE A 1019 -2.19 -9.98 -47.46
N LEU A 1020 -1.00 -9.47 -47.20
CA LEU A 1020 -0.80 -8.23 -46.47
C LEU A 1020 0.19 -7.34 -47.23
N VAL A 1021 -0.05 -6.03 -47.26
CA VAL A 1021 0.87 -5.06 -47.86
C VAL A 1021 1.41 -4.13 -46.79
N SER A 1022 2.69 -3.80 -46.89
CA SER A 1022 3.35 -2.85 -45.99
C SER A 1022 4.12 -1.79 -46.76
N GLY A 1023 4.10 -0.56 -46.23
CA GLY A 1023 4.92 0.56 -46.71
C GLY A 1023 5.94 0.98 -45.65
N SER A 1024 7.18 1.18 -46.06
CA SER A 1024 8.29 1.48 -45.16
C SER A 1024 9.06 2.75 -45.51
N GLY A 1025 9.79 3.26 -44.51
CA GLY A 1025 10.79 4.32 -44.68
C GLY A 1025 12.05 3.90 -45.44
N ASP A 1026 12.15 2.65 -45.89
CA ASP A 1026 13.17 2.19 -46.85
C ASP A 1026 12.78 2.46 -48.32
N ASN A 1027 11.67 3.18 -48.53
CA ASN A 1027 11.08 3.52 -49.82
C ASN A 1027 10.47 2.32 -50.57
N SER A 1028 10.42 1.14 -49.94
CA SER A 1028 9.84 -0.06 -50.52
C SER A 1028 8.40 -0.29 -50.07
N VAL A 1029 7.65 -0.96 -50.95
CA VAL A 1029 6.34 -1.55 -50.66
C VAL A 1029 6.51 -3.06 -50.75
N LYS A 1030 6.12 -3.80 -49.72
CA LYS A 1030 6.24 -5.26 -49.69
C LYS A 1030 4.88 -5.94 -49.58
N LEU A 1031 4.73 -7.04 -50.30
CA LEU A 1031 3.55 -7.90 -50.29
C LEU A 1031 3.89 -9.19 -49.57
N TRP A 1032 3.08 -9.61 -48.61
CA TRP A 1032 3.35 -10.72 -47.70
C TRP A 1032 2.27 -11.78 -47.77
N SER A 1033 2.66 -13.05 -47.65
CA SER A 1033 1.71 -14.14 -47.47
C SER A 1033 1.37 -14.32 -46.00
N VAL A 1034 0.10 -14.14 -45.61
CA VAL A 1034 -0.35 -14.31 -44.22
C VAL A 1034 -0.17 -15.76 -43.72
N PRO A 1035 -0.57 -16.80 -44.47
CA PRO A 1035 -0.43 -18.19 -43.99
C PRO A 1035 1.02 -18.69 -43.96
N ARG A 1036 1.91 -18.09 -44.76
CA ARG A 1036 3.28 -18.61 -44.97
C ARG A 1036 4.37 -17.74 -44.35
N GLY A 1037 4.06 -16.48 -44.03
CA GLY A 1037 4.94 -15.58 -43.27
C GLY A 1037 6.17 -15.03 -44.01
N PHE A 1038 6.21 -15.09 -45.34
CA PHE A 1038 7.31 -14.57 -46.15
C PHE A 1038 6.84 -13.54 -47.19
N CYS A 1039 7.76 -12.70 -47.66
CA CYS A 1039 7.50 -11.70 -48.69
C CYS A 1039 7.35 -12.34 -50.07
N LEU A 1040 6.25 -12.02 -50.76
CA LEU A 1040 5.90 -12.48 -52.10
C LEU A 1040 6.48 -11.56 -53.20
N LYS A 1041 6.35 -10.24 -53.04
CA LYS A 1041 6.78 -9.22 -54.02
C LYS A 1041 7.28 -7.97 -53.30
N THR A 1042 8.31 -7.32 -53.85
CA THR A 1042 8.84 -6.01 -53.39
C THR A 1042 8.76 -5.01 -54.54
N PHE A 1043 8.24 -3.82 -54.27
CA PHE A 1043 8.15 -2.70 -55.22
C PHE A 1043 9.04 -1.54 -54.75
N GLU A 1044 9.92 -1.02 -55.61
CA GLU A 1044 10.98 -0.05 -55.25
C GLU A 1044 11.04 1.15 -56.21
N GLU A 1045 9.90 1.74 -56.57
CA GLU A 1045 9.89 2.92 -57.48
C GLU A 1045 9.77 4.26 -56.74
N HIS A 1046 9.31 4.27 -55.49
CA HIS A 1046 9.21 5.49 -54.69
C HIS A 1046 10.59 6.05 -54.35
N GLN A 1047 10.70 7.39 -54.33
CA GLN A 1047 11.97 8.08 -54.10
C GLN A 1047 12.18 8.50 -52.63
N ALA A 1048 11.16 8.33 -51.80
CA ALA A 1048 11.18 8.64 -50.37
C ALA A 1048 10.23 7.70 -49.60
N TRP A 1049 10.03 7.97 -48.30
CA TRP A 1049 9.27 7.09 -47.41
C TRP A 1049 7.86 6.82 -47.91
N VAL A 1050 7.42 5.56 -47.83
CA VAL A 1050 6.03 5.19 -48.08
C VAL A 1050 5.26 5.30 -46.76
N LEU A 1051 4.34 6.26 -46.68
CA LEU A 1051 3.63 6.63 -45.45
C LEU A 1051 2.25 6.00 -45.34
N SER A 1052 1.64 5.62 -46.47
CA SER A 1052 0.32 4.98 -46.50
C SER A 1052 0.21 3.94 -47.59
N VAL A 1053 -0.44 2.81 -47.29
CA VAL A 1053 -0.74 1.75 -48.25
C VAL A 1053 -2.19 1.29 -48.11
N THR A 1054 -2.84 0.97 -49.22
CA THR A 1054 -4.22 0.47 -49.21
C THR A 1054 -4.48 -0.47 -50.40
N PHE A 1055 -5.36 -1.45 -50.21
CA PHE A 1055 -5.83 -2.33 -51.28
C PHE A 1055 -7.09 -1.77 -51.93
N SER A 1056 -7.25 -2.03 -53.23
CA SER A 1056 -8.55 -1.87 -53.87
C SER A 1056 -9.57 -2.85 -53.29
N PRO A 1057 -10.88 -2.53 -53.32
CA PRO A 1057 -11.93 -3.40 -52.79
C PRO A 1057 -11.99 -4.80 -53.42
N ASP A 1058 -11.56 -4.92 -54.69
CA ASP A 1058 -11.45 -6.19 -55.41
C ASP A 1058 -10.15 -6.97 -55.10
N GLY A 1059 -9.22 -6.35 -54.38
CA GLY A 1059 -7.94 -6.94 -53.98
C GLY A 1059 -6.92 -7.10 -55.12
N ARG A 1060 -7.14 -6.46 -56.28
CA ARG A 1060 -6.25 -6.57 -57.45
C ARG A 1060 -5.19 -5.48 -57.54
N LEU A 1061 -5.46 -4.32 -56.95
CA LEU A 1061 -4.62 -3.14 -57.02
C LEU A 1061 -4.17 -2.72 -55.61
N ILE A 1062 -3.03 -2.05 -55.55
CA ILE A 1062 -2.50 -1.41 -54.35
C ILE A 1062 -2.29 0.06 -54.68
N ALA A 1063 -2.73 0.96 -53.81
CA ALA A 1063 -2.36 2.37 -53.87
C ALA A 1063 -1.44 2.72 -52.71
N THR A 1064 -0.42 3.52 -52.99
CA THR A 1064 0.58 3.94 -52.01
C THR A 1064 0.80 5.44 -52.04
N GLY A 1065 0.86 6.05 -50.86
CA GLY A 1065 1.17 7.47 -50.66
C GLY A 1065 2.56 7.63 -50.05
N SER A 1066 3.33 8.58 -50.57
CA SER A 1066 4.72 8.77 -50.17
C SER A 1066 5.06 10.22 -49.82
N GLU A 1067 6.14 10.38 -49.04
CA GLU A 1067 6.85 11.63 -48.83
C GLU A 1067 7.39 12.25 -50.14
N ASP A 1068 7.55 11.47 -51.21
CA ASP A 1068 7.96 11.97 -52.53
C ASP A 1068 6.88 12.81 -53.26
N ARG A 1069 5.75 13.08 -52.58
CA ARG A 1069 4.60 13.86 -53.04
C ARG A 1069 3.80 13.18 -54.15
N THR A 1070 4.04 11.90 -54.38
CA THR A 1070 3.33 11.12 -55.38
C THR A 1070 2.51 10.00 -54.77
N ILE A 1071 1.43 9.67 -55.46
CA ILE A 1071 0.68 8.43 -55.22
C ILE A 1071 1.04 7.47 -56.34
N LYS A 1072 1.32 6.22 -56.02
CA LYS A 1072 1.54 5.18 -57.03
C LYS A 1072 0.48 4.08 -56.93
N LEU A 1073 0.10 3.54 -58.07
CA LEU A 1073 -0.83 2.43 -58.21
C LEU A 1073 -0.09 1.22 -58.75
N TRP A 1074 -0.30 0.05 -58.15
CA TRP A 1074 0.40 -1.19 -58.45
C TRP A 1074 -0.58 -2.31 -58.77
N SER A 1075 -0.21 -3.18 -59.70
CA SER A 1075 -0.92 -4.43 -60.00
C SER A 1075 -0.35 -5.56 -59.14
N ILE A 1076 -1.21 -6.42 -58.60
CA ILE A 1076 -0.76 -7.65 -57.92
C ILE A 1076 -0.67 -8.82 -58.90
N GLU A 1077 -1.58 -8.85 -59.89
CA GLU A 1077 -1.69 -9.92 -60.88
C GLU A 1077 -0.53 -9.91 -61.88
N ASP A 1078 0.00 -8.72 -62.21
CA ASP A 1078 1.17 -8.62 -63.08
C ASP A 1078 2.46 -8.93 -62.33
N ASP A 1079 3.38 -9.65 -62.96
CA ASP A 1079 4.74 -9.88 -62.43
C ASP A 1079 5.67 -8.68 -62.58
N MET A 1080 5.17 -7.58 -63.14
CA MET A 1080 5.88 -6.32 -63.24
C MET A 1080 5.90 -5.60 -61.89
N THR A 1081 7.08 -5.20 -61.43
CA THR A 1081 7.27 -4.41 -60.20
C THR A 1081 7.20 -2.90 -60.43
N GLN A 1082 6.78 -2.47 -61.62
CA GLN A 1082 6.60 -1.06 -61.97
C GLN A 1082 5.20 -0.58 -61.64
N SER A 1083 5.07 0.69 -61.26
CA SER A 1083 3.77 1.30 -61.02
C SER A 1083 2.98 1.41 -62.32
N LEU A 1084 1.72 0.99 -62.27
CA LEU A 1084 0.76 1.17 -63.37
C LEU A 1084 0.53 2.65 -63.65
N ARG A 1085 0.53 3.46 -62.59
CA ARG A 1085 0.21 4.89 -62.65
C ARG A 1085 0.86 5.64 -61.50
N THR A 1086 1.30 6.86 -61.79
CA THR A 1086 1.78 7.83 -60.80
C THR A 1086 0.90 9.07 -60.85
N PHE A 1087 0.32 9.46 -59.71
CA PHE A 1087 -0.48 10.68 -59.55
C PHE A 1087 0.41 11.77 -58.94
N LYS A 1088 0.44 12.94 -59.58
CA LYS A 1088 1.22 14.11 -59.14
C LYS A 1088 0.28 15.31 -59.01
N GLY A 1089 0.32 15.99 -57.85
CA GLY A 1089 -0.43 17.23 -57.66
C GLY A 1089 -0.52 17.73 -56.22
N HIS A 1090 -0.15 16.92 -55.21
CA HIS A 1090 0.14 17.42 -53.86
C HIS A 1090 1.46 18.19 -53.84
N GLN A 1091 1.53 19.23 -53.01
CA GLN A 1091 2.74 20.06 -52.85
C GLN A 1091 3.63 19.60 -51.70
N GLY A 1092 3.14 18.68 -50.88
CA GLY A 1092 3.87 18.11 -49.76
C GLY A 1092 3.66 16.59 -49.61
N ARG A 1093 4.04 16.07 -48.45
CA ARG A 1093 4.01 14.63 -48.12
C ARG A 1093 2.59 14.12 -48.07
N ILE A 1094 2.38 12.89 -48.52
CA ILE A 1094 1.06 12.24 -48.51
C ILE A 1094 0.99 11.32 -47.29
N TRP A 1095 0.13 11.64 -46.32
CA TRP A 1095 0.03 10.92 -45.05
C TRP A 1095 -0.93 9.73 -45.09
N SER A 1096 -2.04 9.84 -45.83
CA SER A 1096 -3.04 8.78 -45.93
C SER A 1096 -3.61 8.68 -47.34
N VAL A 1097 -3.84 7.46 -47.82
CA VAL A 1097 -4.45 7.15 -49.11
C VAL A 1097 -5.51 6.04 -48.92
N VAL A 1098 -6.68 6.21 -49.51
CA VAL A 1098 -7.80 5.26 -49.37
C VAL A 1098 -8.62 5.15 -50.65
N PHE A 1099 -9.06 3.94 -51.01
CA PHE A 1099 -9.99 3.72 -52.11
C PHE A 1099 -11.45 3.96 -51.69
N SER A 1100 -12.27 4.41 -52.63
CA SER A 1100 -13.73 4.31 -52.49
C SER A 1100 -14.19 2.86 -52.53
N SER A 1101 -15.37 2.57 -51.98
CA SER A 1101 -15.94 1.21 -51.92
C SER A 1101 -16.18 0.58 -53.30
N ASP A 1102 -16.36 1.39 -54.34
CA ASP A 1102 -16.47 0.97 -55.75
C ASP A 1102 -15.12 0.80 -56.46
N GLY A 1103 -14.01 1.18 -55.81
CA GLY A 1103 -12.64 1.13 -56.36
C GLY A 1103 -12.35 2.13 -57.49
N GLN A 1104 -13.29 3.01 -57.85
CA GLN A 1104 -13.11 3.94 -58.98
C GLN A 1104 -12.44 5.25 -58.59
N ARG A 1105 -12.54 5.64 -57.32
CA ARG A 1105 -11.99 6.88 -56.77
C ARG A 1105 -10.93 6.57 -55.71
N LEU A 1106 -9.98 7.48 -55.58
CA LEU A 1106 -8.92 7.43 -54.59
C LEU A 1106 -8.87 8.76 -53.84
N ALA A 1107 -8.86 8.75 -52.52
CA ALA A 1107 -8.65 9.95 -51.72
C ALA A 1107 -7.24 9.96 -51.12
N SER A 1108 -6.66 11.14 -51.00
CA SER A 1108 -5.36 11.36 -50.39
C SER A 1108 -5.35 12.59 -49.49
N SER A 1109 -4.67 12.49 -48.35
CA SER A 1109 -4.43 13.61 -47.44
C SER A 1109 -2.94 13.97 -47.37
N SER A 1110 -2.64 15.25 -47.17
CA SER A 1110 -1.27 15.76 -47.21
C SER A 1110 -0.98 16.80 -46.13
N ASP A 1111 0.31 16.99 -45.83
CA ASP A 1111 0.80 18.12 -45.03
C ASP A 1111 0.66 19.49 -45.75
N ASP A 1112 0.33 19.50 -47.05
CA ASP A 1112 -0.05 20.70 -47.79
C ASP A 1112 -1.43 21.26 -47.38
N GLN A 1113 -2.03 20.71 -46.33
CA GLN A 1113 -3.32 21.10 -45.72
C GLN A 1113 -4.54 20.74 -46.59
N THR A 1114 -4.33 20.02 -47.69
CA THR A 1114 -5.40 19.64 -48.62
C THR A 1114 -5.73 18.16 -48.57
N VAL A 1115 -6.97 17.85 -48.90
CA VAL A 1115 -7.41 16.50 -49.25
C VAL A 1115 -7.76 16.50 -50.73
N LYS A 1116 -7.33 15.50 -51.49
CA LYS A 1116 -7.60 15.40 -52.93
C LYS A 1116 -8.25 14.07 -53.26
N VAL A 1117 -9.17 14.09 -54.22
CA VAL A 1117 -9.84 12.89 -54.74
C VAL A 1117 -9.52 12.73 -56.22
N TRP A 1118 -9.13 11.53 -56.62
CA TRP A 1118 -8.61 11.18 -57.94
C TRP A 1118 -9.45 10.09 -58.58
N GLN A 1119 -9.55 10.11 -59.90
CA GLN A 1119 -10.13 9.02 -60.68
C GLN A 1119 -9.04 7.96 -60.93
N VAL A 1120 -9.30 6.71 -60.54
CA VAL A 1120 -8.31 5.62 -60.63
C VAL A 1120 -7.98 5.25 -62.08
N LYS A 1121 -9.01 5.21 -62.95
CA LYS A 1121 -8.88 4.78 -64.35
C LYS A 1121 -7.89 5.63 -65.14
N ASP A 1122 -8.00 6.96 -65.04
CA ASP A 1122 -7.30 7.90 -65.91
C ASP A 1122 -6.29 8.80 -65.17
N GLY A 1123 -6.24 8.73 -63.83
CA GLY A 1123 -5.29 9.53 -63.04
C GLY A 1123 -5.71 10.97 -62.78
N ARG A 1124 -6.90 11.36 -63.21
CA ARG A 1124 -7.37 12.75 -63.17
C ARG A 1124 -7.75 13.16 -61.74
N LEU A 1125 -7.35 14.36 -61.32
CA LEU A 1125 -7.86 15.01 -60.11
C LEU A 1125 -9.34 15.37 -60.31
N ILE A 1126 -10.21 14.85 -59.45
CA ILE A 1126 -11.65 15.12 -59.44
C ILE A 1126 -11.92 16.38 -58.62
N ASN A 1127 -11.57 16.36 -57.33
CA ASN A 1127 -11.82 17.44 -56.37
C ASN A 1127 -10.61 17.67 -55.47
N SER A 1128 -10.47 18.92 -55.01
CA SER A 1128 -9.47 19.36 -54.02
C SER A 1128 -10.21 20.09 -52.90
N PHE A 1129 -10.09 19.58 -51.69
CA PHE A 1129 -10.76 20.09 -50.49
C PHE A 1129 -9.75 20.90 -49.68
N GLU A 1130 -10.07 22.17 -49.47
CA GLU A 1130 -9.25 23.13 -48.74
C GLU A 1130 -10.02 23.62 -47.51
N GLY A 1131 -9.37 23.70 -46.35
CA GLY A 1131 -10.00 24.23 -45.15
C GLY A 1131 -9.37 23.83 -43.82
N HIS A 1132 -8.57 22.75 -43.77
CA HIS A 1132 -7.75 22.47 -42.59
C HIS A 1132 -6.70 23.57 -42.39
N LYS A 1133 -6.40 23.90 -41.14
CA LYS A 1133 -5.45 24.97 -40.78
C LYS A 1133 -4.01 24.48 -40.59
N SER A 1134 -3.83 23.16 -40.58
CA SER A 1134 -2.54 22.46 -40.40
C SER A 1134 -2.58 21.15 -41.20
N TRP A 1135 -1.59 20.27 -40.99
CA TRP A 1135 -1.43 19.01 -41.72
C TRP A 1135 -2.65 18.09 -41.60
N VAL A 1136 -2.91 17.30 -42.63
CA VAL A 1136 -4.02 16.32 -42.64
C VAL A 1136 -3.46 14.91 -42.55
N TRP A 1137 -3.61 14.29 -41.37
CA TRP A 1137 -3.01 13.00 -41.04
C TRP A 1137 -3.75 11.82 -41.67
N SER A 1138 -5.09 11.83 -41.64
CA SER A 1138 -5.89 10.65 -42.00
C SER A 1138 -7.08 11.04 -42.86
N VAL A 1139 -7.44 10.15 -43.79
CA VAL A 1139 -8.64 10.27 -44.62
C VAL A 1139 -9.36 8.92 -44.72
N ALA A 1140 -10.69 8.92 -44.71
CA ALA A 1140 -11.51 7.73 -44.88
C ALA A 1140 -12.78 8.03 -45.70
N PHE A 1141 -13.17 7.12 -46.58
CA PHE A 1141 -14.48 7.17 -47.25
C PHE A 1141 -15.57 6.57 -46.38
N SER A 1142 -16.78 7.10 -46.48
CA SER A 1142 -17.97 6.41 -46.01
C SER A 1142 -18.21 5.12 -46.83
N PRO A 1143 -18.88 4.10 -46.28
CA PRO A 1143 -19.14 2.85 -46.99
C PRO A 1143 -19.92 3.03 -48.31
N ASP A 1144 -20.78 4.05 -48.40
CA ASP A 1144 -21.51 4.42 -49.61
C ASP A 1144 -20.70 5.28 -50.61
N GLY A 1145 -19.48 5.68 -50.24
CA GLY A 1145 -18.57 6.47 -51.07
C GLY A 1145 -18.95 7.94 -51.29
N LYS A 1146 -20.03 8.42 -50.64
CA LYS A 1146 -20.54 9.79 -50.83
C LYS A 1146 -19.86 10.82 -49.95
N LEU A 1147 -19.47 10.41 -48.73
CA LEU A 1147 -18.83 11.27 -47.75
C LEU A 1147 -17.35 10.89 -47.59
N LEU A 1148 -16.55 11.89 -47.23
CA LEU A 1148 -15.13 11.74 -46.94
C LEU A 1148 -14.83 12.39 -45.59
N ALA A 1149 -14.29 11.63 -44.65
CA ALA A 1149 -13.81 12.17 -43.38
C ALA A 1149 -12.31 12.44 -43.45
N SER A 1150 -11.87 13.58 -42.92
CA SER A 1150 -10.46 13.91 -42.76
C SER A 1150 -10.15 14.38 -41.34
N GLY A 1151 -9.08 13.83 -40.75
CA GLY A 1151 -8.55 14.22 -39.44
C GLY A 1151 -7.33 15.12 -39.60
N GLY A 1152 -7.37 16.30 -38.98
CA GLY A 1152 -6.33 17.30 -39.06
C GLY A 1152 -5.51 17.45 -37.78
N ASP A 1153 -4.31 17.99 -37.95
CA ASP A 1153 -3.42 18.42 -36.88
C ASP A 1153 -3.97 19.63 -36.10
N ASP A 1154 -4.92 20.34 -36.70
CA ASP A 1154 -5.69 21.45 -36.10
C ASP A 1154 -6.75 21.00 -35.08
N ALA A 1155 -6.68 19.75 -34.61
CA ALA A 1155 -7.65 19.11 -33.70
C ALA A 1155 -9.09 19.01 -34.25
N THR A 1156 -9.27 19.17 -35.58
CA THR A 1156 -10.59 19.10 -36.21
C THR A 1156 -10.76 17.85 -37.06
N ILE A 1157 -11.99 17.36 -37.13
CA ILE A 1157 -12.43 16.38 -38.12
C ILE A 1157 -13.40 17.06 -39.06
N ARG A 1158 -13.18 16.91 -40.36
CA ARG A 1158 -14.01 17.48 -41.40
C ARG A 1158 -14.64 16.37 -42.22
N ILE A 1159 -15.95 16.47 -42.44
CA ILE A 1159 -16.71 15.60 -43.31
C ILE A 1159 -17.03 16.38 -44.58
N TRP A 1160 -16.61 15.85 -45.72
CA TRP A 1160 -16.78 16.47 -47.02
C TRP A 1160 -17.75 15.66 -47.87
N ASP A 1161 -18.52 16.35 -48.70
CA ASP A 1161 -19.29 15.72 -49.76
C ASP A 1161 -18.38 15.53 -50.99
N VAL A 1162 -18.25 14.29 -51.43
CA VAL A 1162 -17.27 13.89 -52.45
C VAL A 1162 -17.61 14.47 -53.83
N GLU A 1163 -18.90 14.61 -54.16
CA GLU A 1163 -19.35 15.07 -55.48
C GLU A 1163 -19.29 16.59 -55.60
N THR A 1164 -19.76 17.29 -54.57
CA THR A 1164 -19.89 18.76 -54.58
C THR A 1164 -18.60 19.47 -54.19
N GLY A 1165 -17.67 18.80 -53.49
CA GLY A 1165 -16.45 19.43 -53.01
C GLY A 1165 -16.64 20.25 -51.72
N GLN A 1166 -17.85 20.32 -51.18
CA GLN A 1166 -18.19 21.19 -50.05
C GLN A 1166 -18.02 20.49 -48.69
N LEU A 1167 -17.77 21.30 -47.66
CA LEU A 1167 -17.76 20.83 -46.28
C LEU A 1167 -19.20 20.51 -45.85
N HIS A 1168 -19.47 19.24 -45.57
CA HIS A 1168 -20.75 18.77 -45.06
C HIS A 1168 -20.87 19.04 -43.56
N GLN A 1169 -19.83 18.70 -42.79
CA GLN A 1169 -19.85 18.83 -41.33
C GLN A 1169 -18.47 19.04 -40.72
N LEU A 1170 -18.41 19.79 -39.60
CA LEU A 1170 -17.20 20.07 -38.84
C LEU A 1170 -17.36 19.55 -37.40
N LEU A 1171 -16.41 18.75 -36.93
CA LEU A 1171 -16.40 18.18 -35.58
C LEU A 1171 -15.16 18.68 -34.82
N CYS A 1172 -15.36 19.35 -33.67
CA CYS A 1172 -14.31 20.10 -32.95
C CYS A 1172 -14.19 19.76 -31.45
N GLN A 1173 -14.51 18.53 -31.03
CA GLN A 1173 -14.41 18.17 -29.60
C GLN A 1173 -13.03 17.63 -29.17
N HIS A 1174 -12.15 17.28 -30.12
CA HIS A 1174 -10.78 16.91 -29.74
C HIS A 1174 -9.99 18.15 -29.31
N THR A 1175 -9.07 17.96 -28.36
CA THR A 1175 -8.26 19.07 -27.82
C THR A 1175 -6.85 19.12 -28.42
N LYS A 1176 -6.45 18.07 -29.13
CA LYS A 1176 -5.16 17.92 -29.82
C LYS A 1176 -5.35 17.24 -31.19
N SER A 1177 -4.23 17.10 -31.91
CA SER A 1177 -4.12 16.51 -33.26
C SER A 1177 -4.87 15.18 -33.41
N VAL A 1178 -5.66 15.06 -34.48
CA VAL A 1178 -6.41 13.83 -34.81
C VAL A 1178 -5.58 12.99 -35.77
N ARG A 1179 -5.07 11.86 -35.28
CA ARG A 1179 -4.11 11.01 -36.00
C ARG A 1179 -4.77 10.02 -36.94
N SER A 1180 -5.97 9.56 -36.61
CA SER A 1180 -6.68 8.52 -37.37
C SER A 1180 -8.19 8.74 -37.34
N VAL A 1181 -8.85 8.53 -38.48
CA VAL A 1181 -10.31 8.52 -38.60
C VAL A 1181 -10.79 7.28 -39.38
N CYS A 1182 -11.91 6.69 -38.98
CA CYS A 1182 -12.44 5.49 -39.63
C CYS A 1182 -13.97 5.44 -39.51
N PHE A 1183 -14.67 5.15 -40.61
CA PHE A 1183 -16.12 4.91 -40.58
C PHE A 1183 -16.43 3.51 -40.07
N SER A 1184 -17.53 3.37 -39.33
CA SER A 1184 -18.11 2.07 -39.03
C SER A 1184 -18.59 1.39 -40.32
N PRO A 1185 -18.60 0.03 -40.39
CA PRO A 1185 -19.04 -0.69 -41.58
C PRO A 1185 -20.48 -0.36 -42.03
N ASN A 1186 -21.35 0.02 -41.09
CA ASN A 1186 -22.72 0.43 -41.35
C ASN A 1186 -22.87 1.90 -41.79
N GLY A 1187 -21.79 2.69 -41.77
CA GLY A 1187 -21.75 4.09 -42.22
C GLY A 1187 -22.44 5.10 -41.32
N ASN A 1188 -22.93 4.70 -40.14
CA ASN A 1188 -23.68 5.58 -39.24
C ASN A 1188 -22.78 6.27 -38.19
N THR A 1189 -21.62 5.68 -37.90
CA THR A 1189 -20.69 6.13 -36.86
C THR A 1189 -19.31 6.39 -37.45
N LEU A 1190 -18.63 7.42 -36.96
CA LEU A 1190 -17.22 7.68 -37.26
C LEU A 1190 -16.40 7.53 -35.97
N ALA A 1191 -15.31 6.78 -36.00
CA ALA A 1191 -14.33 6.76 -34.93
C ALA A 1191 -13.17 7.70 -35.25
N SER A 1192 -12.66 8.39 -34.24
CA SER A 1192 -11.46 9.22 -34.34
C SER A 1192 -10.52 8.98 -33.17
N ALA A 1193 -9.22 8.94 -33.46
CA ALA A 1193 -8.14 8.82 -32.49
C ALA A 1193 -7.31 10.10 -32.44
N SER A 1194 -6.95 10.53 -31.24
CA SER A 1194 -6.26 11.80 -31.04
C SER A 1194 -5.08 11.68 -30.07
N GLU A 1195 -4.17 12.64 -30.17
CA GLU A 1195 -3.09 12.88 -29.22
C GLU A 1195 -3.59 13.35 -27.83
N ASP A 1196 -4.89 13.61 -27.68
CA ASP A 1196 -5.52 13.94 -26.41
C ASP A 1196 -5.85 12.71 -25.52
N GLU A 1197 -5.27 11.55 -25.85
CA GLU A 1197 -5.46 10.27 -25.14
C GLU A 1197 -6.89 9.72 -25.25
N THR A 1198 -7.72 10.25 -26.16
CA THR A 1198 -9.11 9.79 -26.34
C THR A 1198 -9.40 9.24 -27.72
N ILE A 1199 -10.37 8.33 -27.76
CA ILE A 1199 -11.06 7.93 -28.98
C ILE A 1199 -12.49 8.45 -28.90
N LYS A 1200 -12.98 9.10 -29.94
CA LYS A 1200 -14.37 9.56 -30.00
C LYS A 1200 -15.15 8.82 -31.09
N LEU A 1201 -16.36 8.43 -30.75
CA LEU A 1201 -17.36 7.86 -31.66
C LEU A 1201 -18.40 8.93 -31.96
N TRP A 1202 -18.55 9.28 -33.22
CA TRP A 1202 -19.41 10.36 -33.69
C TRP A 1202 -20.62 9.82 -34.44
N ASN A 1203 -21.79 10.36 -34.15
CA ASN A 1203 -22.97 10.11 -34.98
C ASN A 1203 -22.92 11.00 -36.22
N LEU A 1204 -22.94 10.42 -37.41
CA LEU A 1204 -22.83 11.19 -38.66
C LEU A 1204 -24.12 11.94 -39.03
N LYS A 1205 -25.28 11.53 -38.50
CA LYS A 1205 -26.54 12.24 -38.76
C LYS A 1205 -26.66 13.52 -37.93
N THR A 1206 -26.14 13.51 -36.70
CA THR A 1206 -26.26 14.64 -35.78
C THR A 1206 -24.97 15.46 -35.65
N GLY A 1207 -23.80 14.86 -35.90
CA GLY A 1207 -22.49 15.46 -35.65
C GLY A 1207 -22.05 15.43 -34.19
N GLU A 1208 -22.84 14.78 -33.33
CA GLU A 1208 -22.53 14.73 -31.91
C GLU A 1208 -21.63 13.52 -31.59
N CYS A 1209 -20.73 13.69 -30.63
CA CYS A 1209 -19.97 12.59 -30.07
C CYS A 1209 -20.90 11.71 -29.22
N GLN A 1210 -21.16 10.48 -29.67
CA GLN A 1210 -21.96 9.49 -28.96
C GLN A 1210 -21.22 8.89 -27.77
N ASN A 1211 -19.94 8.57 -27.94
CA ASN A 1211 -19.12 7.92 -26.92
C ASN A 1211 -17.69 8.43 -26.99
N THR A 1212 -17.08 8.74 -25.84
CA THR A 1212 -15.63 8.98 -25.72
C THR A 1212 -15.03 7.77 -25.04
N LEU A 1213 -14.30 6.94 -25.79
CA LEU A 1213 -13.60 5.79 -25.25
C LEU A 1213 -12.25 6.24 -24.71
N ARG A 1214 -12.09 6.05 -23.40
CA ARG A 1214 -10.87 6.29 -22.62
C ARG A 1214 -10.93 5.40 -21.40
N SER A 1215 -9.81 5.18 -20.71
CA SER A 1215 -9.90 4.55 -19.38
C SER A 1215 -10.80 5.42 -18.49
N PRO A 1216 -11.86 4.87 -17.88
CA PRO A 1216 -12.85 5.65 -17.17
C PRO A 1216 -12.17 6.39 -16.03
N ARG A 1217 -12.36 7.72 -15.99
CA ARG A 1217 -11.88 8.51 -14.86
C ARG A 1217 -12.93 8.45 -13.75
N LEU A 1218 -12.49 8.42 -12.50
CA LEU A 1218 -13.33 8.14 -11.32
C LEU A 1218 -14.51 9.13 -11.13
N TYR A 1219 -14.44 10.32 -11.73
CA TYR A 1219 -15.45 11.38 -11.65
C TYR A 1219 -15.93 11.86 -13.02
N GLU A 1220 -15.94 10.97 -14.02
CA GLU A 1220 -16.34 11.34 -15.37
C GLU A 1220 -17.75 11.95 -15.42
N GLN A 1221 -17.87 13.16 -15.97
CA GLN A 1221 -19.13 13.92 -16.04
C GLN A 1221 -19.75 14.21 -14.66
N THR A 1222 -18.97 14.20 -13.58
CA THR A 1222 -19.44 14.67 -12.27
C THR A 1222 -19.52 16.19 -12.27
N ASN A 1223 -20.68 16.75 -11.93
CA ASN A 1223 -20.86 18.20 -11.81
C ASN A 1223 -20.47 18.66 -10.41
N ILE A 1224 -19.49 19.57 -10.31
CA ILE A 1224 -18.99 20.10 -9.02
C ILE A 1224 -19.15 21.63 -8.94
N LYS A 1225 -20.11 22.20 -9.67
CA LYS A 1225 -20.34 23.66 -9.73
C LYS A 1225 -20.74 24.21 -8.36
N GLY A 1226 -20.01 25.19 -7.83
CA GLY A 1226 -20.39 25.91 -6.61
C GLY A 1226 -20.31 25.09 -5.32
N VAL A 1227 -19.55 23.98 -5.33
CA VAL A 1227 -19.32 23.15 -4.14
C VAL A 1227 -18.53 23.92 -3.07
N GLU A 1228 -18.94 23.78 -1.81
CA GLU A 1228 -18.26 24.33 -0.64
C GLU A 1228 -17.80 23.21 0.32
N GLY A 1229 -16.80 23.47 1.17
CA GLY A 1229 -16.28 22.50 2.14
C GLY A 1229 -15.24 21.50 1.59
N LEU A 1230 -14.95 21.52 0.29
CA LEU A 1230 -13.80 20.83 -0.30
C LEU A 1230 -12.60 21.76 -0.44
N ASN A 1231 -11.40 21.26 -0.14
CA ASN A 1231 -10.17 22.01 -0.42
C ASN A 1231 -9.92 22.11 -1.94
N TYR A 1232 -9.16 23.14 -2.34
CA TYR A 1232 -8.85 23.42 -3.74
C TYR A 1232 -8.16 22.24 -4.46
N GLU A 1233 -7.37 21.47 -3.73
CA GLU A 1233 -6.61 20.30 -4.23
C GLU A 1233 -7.53 19.11 -4.54
N THR A 1234 -8.55 18.83 -3.70
CA THR A 1234 -9.55 17.79 -3.97
C THR A 1234 -10.39 18.15 -5.18
N ILE A 1235 -10.81 19.42 -5.30
CA ILE A 1235 -11.54 19.94 -6.46
C ILE A 1235 -10.71 19.76 -7.75
N ASN A 1236 -9.41 20.07 -7.71
CA ASN A 1236 -8.54 19.87 -8.86
C ASN A 1236 -8.34 18.39 -9.18
N THR A 1237 -8.17 17.54 -8.17
CA THR A 1237 -8.06 16.08 -8.34
C THR A 1237 -9.32 15.51 -9.01
N MET A 1238 -10.51 15.92 -8.56
CA MET A 1238 -11.79 15.56 -9.19
C MET A 1238 -11.88 16.03 -10.64
N LYS A 1239 -11.44 17.26 -10.95
CA LYS A 1239 -11.42 17.78 -12.34
C LYS A 1239 -10.50 16.98 -13.24
N ILE A 1240 -9.29 16.68 -12.76
CA ILE A 1240 -8.33 15.82 -13.48
C ILE A 1240 -8.96 14.46 -13.75
N LEU A 1241 -9.68 13.93 -12.77
CA LEU A 1241 -10.43 12.69 -12.84
C LEU A 1241 -11.81 12.79 -13.50
N GLY A 1242 -12.08 13.86 -14.26
CA GLY A 1242 -13.21 13.94 -15.18
C GLY A 1242 -14.41 14.77 -14.72
N ALA A 1243 -14.35 15.37 -13.52
CA ALA A 1243 -15.39 16.29 -13.04
C ALA A 1243 -15.32 17.63 -13.80
N PHE A 1244 -16.45 18.31 -13.94
CA PHE A 1244 -16.50 19.60 -14.64
C PHE A 1244 -17.21 20.68 -13.81
N LEU A 1245 -16.82 21.92 -14.09
CA LEU A 1245 -17.49 23.15 -13.65
C LEU A 1245 -18.17 23.74 -14.89
N SER A 1246 -19.46 23.48 -15.12
CA SER A 1246 -20.15 24.18 -16.21
C SER A 1246 -20.48 25.61 -15.80
N ARG A 1247 -20.38 26.54 -16.77
CA ARG A 1247 -20.82 27.93 -16.62
C ARG A 1247 -22.32 28.03 -16.39
#